data_AF-A0A340XTM2-F1
#
_entry.id   AF-A0A340XTM2-F1
#
_cell.length_a   1.000
_cell.length_b   1.000
_cell.length_c   1.000
_cell.angle_alpha   90.00
_cell.angle_beta   90.00
_cell.angle_gamma   90.00
#
_symmetry.space_group_name_H-M   'P 1'
#
loop_
_entity.id
_entity.type
_entity.pdbx_description
1 polymer ?
#
loop_
_entity_poly.entity_id
_entity_poly.type
_entity_poly.pdbx_seq_one_letter_code
_entity_poly.pdbx_strand_id
1 'polypeptide(L)'
;MDNRLPTEFDVVVIGTGLPESILAAACSRSGQRVLHLDSRSYYGGNWASFSFSGLLSWLKEYQQNSDIGEESTAAWQDMIHETEEGITLRKKDETIQHTEVFCYANQDMDDNIEEIDDLQKNPSWVASSTLIKPLDSACLSEEMHSLYVSSYEVPSKGTPENNGEVTDTAETLVKEEYCGYKTYKHRVSDGAKDEIKPILEDNSDPPKRNRITYSQIVEEGRRFNIDLVSKLLYSQGLLIDLLIKSNVSRYAEFKNVTRILAFREGKVEQVPCSRADVFNSKELTMVEKRMLMKFLTFCLDYEQHPDEYQAFTQCSFSEYLKTKKLTPSLQHFVLHSIAMMSESSCTIEGLKATKNFLQCLGKFGNTPFLFPLYGQGEIPQCFCRMCAVFGGIYCLRHKVQCLVVDKESGRCKAIIDHLGQRINAKYFIVEDSYLSEETCLNVQYEQISRAVLITDQSILKTDSDQQISILIVPPVEPGACAVRVTELCSSTMTCMKDTCLVHLTCSSSKTAREDLESVVKKLFTPYAETEIDKEELAKPRLLWALYFNMRDSSGVSRSSYNGLPSNVYVCTGPDCGLGNEHAVKQAETLFKEIFPSEEFCPPPPNPEDVFFDGDDKQPEPPGANTIIIAQLESSEGSKNLESSEKHLQN
;
A
#
# COMPACT_ATOMS: atom_id res chain seq x y z
N MET A 1 -17.48 33.38 -17.27
CA MET A 1 -17.18 32.42 -18.34
C MET A 1 -18.23 31.34 -18.23
N ASP A 2 -18.76 30.86 -19.35
CA ASP A 2 -19.78 29.82 -19.32
C ASP A 2 -19.09 28.47 -19.10
N ASN A 3 -19.30 27.86 -17.93
CA ASN A 3 -18.70 26.59 -17.53
C ASN A 3 -19.38 25.39 -18.22
N ARG A 4 -19.51 25.44 -19.56
CA ARG A 4 -19.93 24.30 -20.37
C ARG A 4 -18.70 23.51 -20.82
N LEU A 5 -18.80 22.19 -20.70
CA LEU A 5 -17.75 21.28 -21.15
C LEU A 5 -17.63 21.34 -22.68
N PRO A 6 -16.41 21.34 -23.27
CA PRO A 6 -16.24 21.22 -24.71
C PRO A 6 -16.91 19.95 -25.28
N THR A 7 -17.35 20.01 -26.53
CA THR A 7 -17.98 18.86 -27.24
C THR A 7 -16.99 18.05 -28.07
N GLU A 8 -15.71 18.44 -28.10
CA GLU A 8 -14.69 17.91 -29.02
C GLU A 8 -13.36 17.71 -28.28
N PHE A 9 -12.90 16.46 -28.20
CA PHE A 9 -11.60 16.08 -27.63
C PHE A 9 -10.83 15.19 -28.60
N ASP A 10 -9.58 14.87 -28.26
CA ASP A 10 -8.80 13.86 -28.98
C ASP A 10 -8.90 12.50 -28.27
N VAL A 11 -8.86 12.52 -26.93
CA VAL A 11 -8.94 11.34 -26.07
C VAL A 11 -9.97 11.58 -24.96
N VAL A 12 -10.84 10.61 -24.72
CA VAL A 12 -11.72 10.54 -23.54
C VAL A 12 -11.27 9.39 -22.64
N VAL A 13 -11.18 9.63 -21.34
CA VAL A 13 -10.77 8.65 -20.31
C VAL A 13 -11.88 8.56 -19.26
N ILE A 14 -12.31 7.35 -18.92
CA ILE A 14 -13.39 7.07 -17.96
C ILE A 14 -12.83 6.15 -16.86
N GLY A 15 -12.81 6.65 -15.62
CA GLY A 15 -12.14 6.05 -14.47
C GLY A 15 -10.80 6.73 -14.17
N THR A 16 -10.54 7.07 -12.91
CA THR A 16 -9.32 7.79 -12.45
C THR A 16 -8.34 6.91 -11.67
N GLY A 17 -8.32 5.61 -11.92
CA GLY A 17 -7.33 4.67 -11.39
C GLY A 17 -5.91 4.92 -11.90
N LEU A 18 -4.97 4.09 -11.45
CA LEU A 18 -3.54 4.29 -11.73
C LEU A 18 -3.19 4.14 -13.23
N PRO A 19 -3.57 3.06 -13.95
CA PRO A 19 -3.36 2.96 -15.40
C PRO A 19 -3.96 4.14 -16.18
N GLU A 20 -5.21 4.50 -15.88
CA GLU A 20 -5.95 5.56 -16.57
C GLU A 20 -5.29 6.93 -16.36
N SER A 21 -4.87 7.21 -15.12
CA SER A 21 -4.20 8.47 -14.77
C SER A 21 -2.84 8.60 -15.45
N ILE A 22 -2.04 7.53 -15.48
CA ILE A 22 -0.77 7.51 -16.21
C ILE A 22 -0.99 7.72 -17.71
N LEU A 23 -1.97 7.03 -18.30
CA LEU A 23 -2.28 7.12 -19.73
C LEU A 23 -2.82 8.50 -20.12
N ALA A 24 -3.73 9.07 -19.32
CA ALA A 24 -4.21 10.44 -19.49
C ALA A 24 -3.06 11.47 -19.42
N ALA A 25 -2.16 11.32 -18.45
CA ALA A 25 -0.98 12.15 -18.32
C ALA A 25 -0.05 12.04 -19.54
N ALA A 26 0.16 10.82 -20.06
CA ALA A 26 0.95 10.60 -21.27
C ALA A 26 0.32 11.27 -22.51
N CYS A 27 -0.98 11.07 -22.73
CA CYS A 27 -1.72 11.68 -23.84
C CYS A 27 -1.73 13.21 -23.78
N SER A 28 -1.98 13.80 -22.61
CA SER A 28 -1.93 15.26 -22.47
C SER A 28 -0.50 15.80 -22.63
N ARG A 29 0.51 15.08 -22.13
CA ARG A 29 1.93 15.44 -22.31
C ARG A 29 2.40 15.37 -23.78
N SER A 30 1.79 14.52 -24.62
CA SER A 30 1.97 14.52 -26.09
C SER A 30 1.01 15.47 -26.83
N GLY A 31 0.44 16.46 -26.12
CA GLY A 31 -0.33 17.57 -26.70
C GLY A 31 -1.75 17.22 -27.13
N GLN A 32 -2.28 16.06 -26.74
CA GLN A 32 -3.66 15.68 -27.04
C GLN A 32 -4.64 16.42 -26.10
N ARG A 33 -5.81 16.82 -26.63
CA ARG A 33 -6.89 17.33 -25.78
C ARG A 33 -7.56 16.14 -25.07
N VAL A 34 -7.26 15.98 -23.79
CA VAL A 34 -7.81 14.91 -22.95
C VAL A 34 -9.02 15.40 -22.16
N LEU A 35 -10.10 14.63 -22.15
CA LEU A 35 -11.15 14.70 -21.15
C LEU A 35 -11.03 13.49 -20.23
N HIS A 36 -10.96 13.70 -18.92
CA HIS A 36 -10.87 12.64 -17.92
C HIS A 36 -12.05 12.74 -16.95
N LEU A 37 -12.88 11.70 -16.94
CA LEU A 37 -14.14 11.62 -16.20
C LEU A 37 -14.05 10.55 -15.10
N ASP A 38 -14.69 10.81 -13.96
CA ASP A 38 -15.02 9.79 -12.98
C ASP A 38 -16.46 9.96 -12.49
N SER A 39 -17.18 8.85 -12.33
CA SER A 39 -18.51 8.82 -11.72
C SER A 39 -18.48 9.10 -10.21
N ARG A 40 -17.37 8.80 -9.54
CA ARG A 40 -17.18 8.93 -8.10
C ARG A 40 -16.88 10.38 -7.70
N SER A 41 -16.98 10.67 -6.41
CA SER A 41 -16.74 12.02 -5.85
C SER A 41 -15.28 12.34 -5.54
N TYR A 42 -14.39 11.36 -5.72
CA TYR A 42 -12.97 11.33 -5.38
C TYR A 42 -12.17 10.67 -6.53
N TYR A 43 -10.84 10.83 -6.51
CA TYR A 43 -9.93 10.22 -7.49
C TYR A 43 -9.53 8.78 -7.12
N GLY A 44 -9.05 8.02 -8.10
CA GLY A 44 -8.39 6.73 -7.90
C GLY A 44 -9.24 5.51 -8.19
N GLY A 45 -10.58 5.63 -8.25
CA GLY A 45 -11.46 4.47 -8.36
C GLY A 45 -11.17 3.44 -7.26
N ASN A 46 -10.78 2.23 -7.64
CA ASN A 46 -10.36 1.19 -6.69
C ASN A 46 -8.93 1.35 -6.14
N TRP A 47 -8.13 2.28 -6.67
CA TRP A 47 -6.82 2.66 -6.15
C TRP A 47 -6.90 3.74 -5.06
N ALA A 48 -8.11 4.21 -4.71
CA ALA A 48 -8.33 5.32 -3.78
C ALA A 48 -7.89 5.02 -2.33
N SER A 49 -7.61 6.10 -1.59
CA SER A 49 -7.43 6.10 -0.14
C SER A 49 -8.53 6.95 0.54
N PHE A 50 -8.88 6.62 1.79
CA PHE A 50 -9.99 7.26 2.50
C PHE A 50 -9.65 7.67 3.94
N SER A 51 -10.14 8.84 4.35
CA SER A 51 -10.37 9.14 5.78
C SER A 51 -11.34 8.13 6.40
N PHE A 52 -11.30 7.95 7.74
CA PHE A 52 -12.09 6.89 8.38
C PHE A 52 -13.60 7.00 8.10
N SER A 53 -14.17 8.20 8.23
CA SER A 53 -15.58 8.44 7.86
C SER A 53 -15.84 8.35 6.36
N GLY A 54 -14.86 8.69 5.51
CA GLY A 54 -14.94 8.45 4.06
C GLY A 54 -15.04 6.97 3.71
N LEU A 55 -14.33 6.10 4.44
CA LEU A 55 -14.39 4.65 4.29
C LEU A 55 -15.73 4.09 4.77
N LEU A 56 -16.31 4.64 5.86
CA LEU A 56 -17.66 4.27 6.31
C LEU A 56 -18.73 4.67 5.28
N SER A 57 -18.62 5.84 4.64
CA SER A 57 -19.50 6.23 3.53
C SER A 57 -19.35 5.29 2.33
N TRP A 58 -18.12 4.95 1.93
CA TRP A 58 -17.85 3.98 0.86
C TRP A 58 -18.43 2.59 1.18
N LEU A 59 -18.35 2.13 2.43
CA LEU A 59 -19.00 0.88 2.86
C LEU A 59 -20.53 0.94 2.75
N LYS A 60 -21.15 2.06 3.17
CA LYS A 60 -22.59 2.30 3.03
C LYS A 60 -23.01 2.28 1.56
N GLU A 61 -22.23 2.87 0.65
CA GLU A 61 -22.48 2.83 -0.81
C GLU A 61 -22.54 1.38 -1.35
N TYR A 62 -21.65 0.48 -0.96
CA TYR A 62 -21.70 -0.91 -1.44
C TYR A 62 -22.74 -1.78 -0.73
N GLN A 63 -23.11 -1.48 0.52
CA GLN A 63 -24.11 -2.24 1.28
C GLN A 63 -25.56 -1.82 0.96
N GLN A 64 -25.83 -0.54 0.70
CA GLN A 64 -27.18 -0.01 0.50
C GLN A 64 -27.65 -0.04 -0.97
N ASN A 65 -26.76 -0.22 -1.96
CA ASN A 65 -27.09 -0.31 -3.38
C ASN A 65 -27.74 -1.66 -3.80
N SER A 66 -28.59 -2.23 -2.95
CA SER A 66 -29.52 -3.30 -3.28
C SER A 66 -30.87 -2.78 -3.81
N ASP A 67 -31.18 -1.50 -3.58
CA ASP A 67 -32.45 -0.89 -3.97
C ASP A 67 -32.51 -0.42 -5.44
N ILE A 68 -33.67 -0.61 -6.06
CA ILE A 68 -33.87 -0.44 -7.52
C ILE A 68 -34.26 1.01 -7.84
N GLY A 69 -33.25 1.88 -7.92
CA GLY A 69 -33.39 3.24 -8.43
C GLY A 69 -33.29 3.31 -9.96
N GLU A 70 -34.42 3.31 -10.68
CA GLU A 70 -34.45 3.56 -12.12
C GLU A 70 -34.16 5.04 -12.46
N GLU A 71 -32.89 5.45 -12.41
CA GLU A 71 -32.44 6.67 -13.10
C GLU A 71 -32.68 6.51 -14.61
N SER A 72 -33.78 7.09 -15.10
CA SER A 72 -34.28 7.10 -16.48
C SER A 72 -33.27 6.61 -17.53
N THR A 73 -33.45 5.37 -18.01
CA THR A 73 -32.72 4.85 -19.18
C THR A 73 -33.06 5.63 -20.45
N ALA A 74 -34.29 6.14 -20.56
CA ALA A 74 -34.92 6.62 -21.80
C ALA A 74 -34.39 7.96 -22.37
N ALA A 75 -33.44 8.63 -21.69
CA ALA A 75 -33.04 9.99 -22.07
C ALA A 75 -32.02 10.07 -23.21
N TRP A 76 -31.25 8.99 -23.47
CA TRP A 76 -30.11 9.04 -24.40
C TRP A 76 -30.33 8.30 -25.72
N GLN A 77 -31.28 7.36 -25.81
CA GLN A 77 -31.53 6.63 -27.07
C GLN A 77 -32.05 7.58 -28.15
N ASP A 78 -32.86 8.57 -27.77
CA ASP A 78 -33.35 9.65 -28.64
C ASP A 78 -32.23 10.54 -29.21
N MET A 79 -31.01 10.45 -28.68
CA MET A 79 -29.82 11.15 -29.19
C MET A 79 -28.95 10.31 -30.13
N ILE A 80 -29.25 9.02 -30.30
CA ILE A 80 -28.53 8.12 -31.21
C ILE A 80 -29.12 8.26 -32.62
N HIS A 81 -28.27 8.55 -33.61
CA HIS A 81 -28.72 8.66 -35.00
C HIS A 81 -28.98 7.28 -35.63
N GLU A 82 -29.78 7.19 -36.69
CA GLU A 82 -30.14 5.90 -37.34
C GLU A 82 -28.90 5.11 -37.82
N THR A 83 -27.84 5.81 -38.21
CA THR A 83 -26.52 5.28 -38.62
C THR A 83 -25.60 4.90 -37.45
N GLU A 84 -26.05 5.08 -36.21
CA GLU A 84 -25.26 4.87 -34.99
C GLU A 84 -25.95 3.89 -34.03
N GLU A 85 -25.19 3.33 -33.11
CA GLU A 85 -25.68 2.48 -32.01
C GLU A 85 -25.00 2.87 -30.70
N GLY A 86 -25.67 2.60 -29.57
CA GLY A 86 -25.15 2.95 -28.24
C GLY A 86 -24.75 1.72 -27.45
N ILE A 87 -23.47 1.63 -27.06
CA ILE A 87 -23.00 0.64 -26.08
C ILE A 87 -23.19 1.25 -24.69
N THR A 88 -24.15 0.73 -23.94
CA THR A 88 -24.45 1.18 -22.57
C THR A 88 -23.27 0.92 -21.64
N LEU A 89 -22.95 1.88 -20.76
CA LEU A 89 -21.96 1.70 -19.69
C LEU A 89 -22.64 1.32 -18.37
N ARG A 90 -21.90 0.68 -17.46
CA ARG A 90 -22.43 0.19 -16.17
C ARG A 90 -22.82 1.36 -15.28
N LYS A 91 -24.04 1.32 -14.73
CA LYS A 91 -24.58 2.39 -13.85
C LYS A 91 -24.09 2.31 -12.39
N LYS A 92 -23.66 1.13 -11.94
CA LYS A 92 -23.30 0.78 -10.57
C LYS A 92 -21.99 0.00 -10.58
N ASP A 93 -21.11 0.27 -9.62
CA ASP A 93 -19.88 -0.48 -9.44
C ASP A 93 -20.14 -1.82 -8.73
N GLU A 94 -19.54 -2.89 -9.24
CA GLU A 94 -19.65 -4.26 -8.72
C GLU A 94 -18.28 -4.95 -8.68
N THR A 95 -17.25 -4.17 -8.34
CA THR A 95 -15.88 -4.65 -8.19
C THR A 95 -15.54 -5.05 -6.76
N ILE A 96 -16.36 -4.67 -5.78
CA ILE A 96 -16.18 -4.96 -4.35
C ILE A 96 -17.28 -5.90 -3.88
N GLN A 97 -16.90 -6.96 -3.16
CA GLN A 97 -17.81 -8.00 -2.67
C GLN A 97 -17.44 -8.45 -1.24
N HIS A 98 -18.38 -9.11 -0.56
CA HIS A 98 -18.18 -9.72 0.77
C HIS A 98 -17.58 -8.76 1.82
N THR A 99 -18.15 -7.57 1.96
CA THR A 99 -17.71 -6.56 2.93
C THR A 99 -18.15 -6.92 4.35
N GLU A 100 -17.19 -7.30 5.20
CA GLU A 100 -17.40 -7.61 6.63
C GLU A 100 -16.61 -6.64 7.52
N VAL A 101 -17.27 -6.04 8.51
CA VAL A 101 -16.70 -5.01 9.40
C VAL A 101 -16.83 -5.45 10.86
N PHE A 102 -15.75 -5.28 11.64
CA PHE A 102 -15.70 -5.62 13.05
C PHE A 102 -15.09 -4.47 13.87
N CYS A 103 -15.82 -4.01 14.87
CA CYS A 103 -15.31 -3.11 15.90
C CYS A 103 -15.04 -3.92 17.17
N TYR A 104 -13.84 -3.80 17.72
CA TYR A 104 -13.41 -4.47 18.96
C TYR A 104 -12.99 -3.49 20.05
N ALA A 105 -12.60 -2.27 19.69
CA ALA A 105 -12.41 -1.16 20.61
C ALA A 105 -13.73 -0.85 21.35
N ASN A 106 -13.61 -0.39 22.60
CA ASN A 106 -14.77 -0.05 23.41
C ASN A 106 -15.64 1.01 22.72
N GLN A 107 -16.95 0.80 22.77
CA GLN A 107 -17.98 1.81 22.53
C GLN A 107 -18.40 2.33 23.90
N ASP A 108 -18.29 3.64 24.11
CA ASP A 108 -18.62 4.26 25.40
C ASP A 108 -20.15 4.50 25.48
N MET A 109 -20.77 4.03 26.57
CA MET A 109 -22.23 3.80 26.66
C MET A 109 -23.12 5.07 26.67
N ASP A 110 -22.54 6.27 26.63
CA ASP A 110 -23.25 7.57 26.57
C ASP A 110 -23.29 8.17 25.15
N ASP A 111 -22.46 7.70 24.21
CA ASP A 111 -22.35 8.24 22.85
C ASP A 111 -23.37 7.60 21.90
N ASN A 112 -24.45 8.31 21.57
CA ASN A 112 -25.42 7.92 20.54
C ASN A 112 -24.84 8.09 19.11
N ILE A 113 -23.88 7.25 18.74
CA ILE A 113 -23.31 7.20 17.39
C ILE A 113 -24.14 6.23 16.54
N GLU A 114 -25.15 6.77 15.85
CA GLU A 114 -26.03 6.03 14.93
C GLU A 114 -25.26 5.34 13.78
N GLU A 115 -24.01 5.72 13.52
CA GLU A 115 -23.22 5.22 12.37
C GLU A 115 -22.81 3.74 12.46
N ILE A 116 -22.75 3.13 13.64
CA ILE A 116 -22.36 1.70 13.79
C ILE A 116 -23.57 0.77 13.75
N ASP A 117 -24.67 1.17 14.39
CA ASP A 117 -25.83 0.29 14.62
C ASP A 117 -26.57 -0.03 13.30
N ASP A 118 -26.39 0.76 12.24
CA ASP A 118 -26.84 0.39 10.88
C ASP A 118 -25.86 -0.53 10.12
N LEU A 119 -24.58 -0.56 10.51
CA LEU A 119 -23.55 -1.42 9.90
C LEU A 119 -23.46 -2.81 10.57
N GLN A 120 -23.87 -2.94 11.84
CA GLN A 120 -23.82 -4.20 12.58
C GLN A 120 -25.10 -5.05 12.45
N LYS A 121 -26.23 -4.47 12.03
CA LYS A 121 -27.52 -5.17 11.88
C LYS A 121 -27.63 -6.05 10.63
N ASN A 122 -26.73 -7.02 10.44
CA ASN A 122 -27.05 -8.27 9.70
C ASN A 122 -25.96 -9.37 9.79
N PRO A 123 -25.96 -10.17 10.88
CA PRO A 123 -25.40 -11.53 10.85
C PRO A 123 -26.55 -12.56 10.83
N SER A 124 -26.67 -13.34 9.75
CA SER A 124 -27.75 -14.32 9.55
C SER A 124 -27.59 -15.61 10.39
N TRP A 125 -27.81 -15.48 11.70
CA TRP A 125 -27.77 -16.59 12.66
C TRP A 125 -28.92 -17.59 12.46
N VAL A 126 -28.68 -18.68 11.73
CA VAL A 126 -29.53 -19.89 11.76
C VAL A 126 -28.66 -21.13 11.99
N ALA A 127 -28.03 -21.20 13.16
CA ALA A 127 -27.46 -22.44 13.68
C ALA A 127 -28.58 -23.31 14.28
N SER A 128 -29.24 -24.13 13.46
CA SER A 128 -30.33 -25.03 13.89
C SER A 128 -29.82 -26.11 14.86
N SER A 129 -29.95 -25.85 16.16
CA SER A 129 -29.61 -26.78 17.24
C SER A 129 -30.64 -27.92 17.35
N THR A 130 -30.47 -28.98 16.57
CA THR A 130 -31.25 -30.22 16.71
C THR A 130 -30.41 -31.29 17.40
N LEU A 131 -30.81 -31.71 18.61
CA LEU A 131 -30.11 -32.76 19.35
C LEU A 131 -30.19 -34.11 18.62
N ILE A 132 -29.04 -34.71 18.32
CA ILE A 132 -28.94 -36.13 17.96
C ILE A 132 -28.29 -36.86 19.15
N LYS A 133 -29.06 -37.78 19.76
CA LYS A 133 -28.53 -38.70 20.78
C LYS A 133 -27.75 -39.82 20.08
N PRO A 134 -26.62 -40.30 20.65
CA PRO A 134 -26.12 -41.63 20.35
C PRO A 134 -27.17 -42.68 20.78
N LEU A 135 -27.21 -43.81 20.06
CA LEU A 135 -27.99 -44.99 20.45
C LEU A 135 -27.02 -46.15 20.73
N ASP A 136 -27.34 -46.97 21.72
CA ASP A 136 -26.43 -47.97 22.30
C ASP A 136 -26.08 -49.13 21.36
N SER A 137 -24.89 -49.71 21.56
CA SER A 137 -24.70 -51.16 21.49
C SER A 137 -23.39 -51.61 22.16
N ALA A 138 -23.51 -52.29 23.31
CA ALA A 138 -22.72 -53.45 23.77
C ALA A 138 -21.15 -53.32 23.89
N CYS A 139 -20.46 -53.87 24.91
CA CYS A 139 -20.92 -54.69 26.04
C CYS A 139 -19.84 -54.78 27.15
N LEU A 140 -20.21 -55.53 28.20
CA LEU A 140 -19.40 -56.03 29.34
C LEU A 140 -19.19 -55.08 30.53
N SER A 141 -18.99 -55.74 31.67
CA SER A 141 -19.26 -55.26 33.02
C SER A 141 -18.18 -55.76 33.97
N GLU A 142 -17.93 -55.03 35.07
CA GLU A 142 -17.78 -55.66 36.38
C GLU A 142 -18.11 -54.66 37.50
N GLU A 143 -18.53 -55.19 38.65
CA GLU A 143 -18.86 -54.45 39.88
C GLU A 143 -17.57 -54.24 40.71
N MET A 144 -17.47 -53.59 41.88
CA MET A 144 -18.43 -53.23 42.92
C MET A 144 -17.78 -52.24 43.94
N HIS A 145 -18.53 -51.86 44.99
CA HIS A 145 -18.07 -51.31 46.29
C HIS A 145 -17.77 -49.80 46.44
N SER A 146 -17.65 -49.38 47.71
CA SER A 146 -17.94 -48.04 48.24
C SER A 146 -17.22 -47.78 49.60
N LEU A 147 -17.56 -46.66 50.28
CA LEU A 147 -17.11 -46.20 51.63
C LEU A 147 -15.76 -45.41 51.68
N TYR A 148 -15.44 -44.56 52.67
CA TYR A 148 -16.16 -43.54 53.49
C TYR A 148 -15.10 -42.80 54.39
N VAL A 149 -15.41 -41.63 55.02
CA VAL A 149 -14.54 -40.88 56.00
C VAL A 149 -13.28 -40.22 55.35
N SER A 150 -12.84 -38.95 55.49
CA SER A 150 -12.73 -37.93 56.57
C SER A 150 -11.51 -38.13 57.51
N SER A 151 -10.88 -37.14 58.16
CA SER A 151 -10.82 -35.65 58.03
C SER A 151 -9.66 -35.09 58.90
N TYR A 152 -9.33 -33.78 58.76
CA TYR A 152 -8.95 -32.80 59.82
C TYR A 152 -7.70 -31.89 59.57
N GLU A 153 -7.98 -30.56 59.58
CA GLU A 153 -7.40 -29.46 60.40
C GLU A 153 -5.89 -29.04 60.41
N VAL A 154 -5.58 -28.02 61.23
CA VAL A 154 -4.47 -27.00 61.18
C VAL A 154 -4.28 -26.38 62.62
N PRO A 155 -3.66 -25.21 62.98
CA PRO A 155 -2.99 -24.13 62.21
C PRO A 155 -1.68 -23.45 62.79
N SER A 156 -0.93 -22.77 61.92
CA SER A 156 -0.26 -21.44 62.13
C SER A 156 1.02 -21.20 62.99
N LYS A 157 1.61 -20.00 62.77
CA LYS A 157 2.67 -19.22 63.50
C LYS A 157 4.15 -19.56 63.23
N GLY A 158 5.08 -18.59 63.11
CA GLY A 158 4.96 -17.11 62.94
C GLY A 158 6.19 -16.29 63.39
N THR A 159 6.32 -15.02 62.91
CA THR A 159 7.20 -13.89 63.40
C THR A 159 8.75 -14.04 63.38
N PRO A 160 9.57 -12.94 63.48
CA PRO A 160 9.39 -11.50 63.16
C PRO A 160 10.60 -10.85 62.39
N GLU A 161 10.69 -9.50 62.35
CA GLU A 161 11.75 -8.67 61.71
C GLU A 161 13.09 -8.57 62.50
N ASN A 162 14.20 -8.05 61.89
CA ASN A 162 14.74 -6.68 62.16
C ASN A 162 16.06 -6.27 61.43
N ASN A 163 16.12 -4.98 61.02
CA ASN A 163 17.21 -3.96 60.88
C ASN A 163 18.75 -4.23 60.69
N GLY A 164 19.40 -3.28 59.98
CA GLY A 164 20.83 -2.85 60.10
C GLY A 164 21.68 -3.05 58.83
N GLU A 165 22.12 -2.03 58.05
CA GLU A 165 23.16 -0.98 58.29
C GLU A 165 24.60 -1.50 58.47
N VAL A 166 25.71 -0.89 57.98
CA VAL A 166 26.03 0.22 57.03
C VAL A 166 27.56 0.16 56.76
N THR A 167 28.08 0.63 55.60
CA THR A 167 29.37 1.36 55.49
C THR A 167 29.61 1.92 54.08
N ASP A 168 30.15 3.14 54.00
CA ASP A 168 30.49 3.85 52.76
C ASP A 168 31.83 3.40 52.12
N THR A 169 32.02 3.74 50.84
CA THR A 169 33.06 4.72 50.46
C THR A 169 32.79 5.25 49.05
N ALA A 170 33.19 6.50 48.77
CA ALA A 170 32.81 7.23 47.57
C ALA A 170 34.03 7.61 46.71
N GLU A 171 33.80 7.93 45.43
CA GLU A 171 34.59 8.97 44.76
C GLU A 171 33.77 9.68 43.68
N THR A 172 34.23 10.88 43.27
CA THR A 172 33.39 11.93 42.66
C THR A 172 34.05 12.54 41.42
N LEU A 173 33.28 12.90 40.38
CA LEU A 173 33.56 13.94 39.34
C LEU A 173 32.28 14.03 38.46
N VAL A 174 31.41 15.06 38.43
CA VAL A 174 31.52 16.54 38.30
C VAL A 174 31.37 17.05 36.86
N LYS A 175 30.18 17.60 36.56
CA LYS A 175 29.87 18.71 35.63
C LYS A 175 30.12 18.48 34.11
N GLU A 176 29.54 19.27 33.18
CA GLU A 176 28.65 20.44 33.28
C GLU A 176 27.62 20.48 32.13
N GLU A 177 26.55 21.28 32.28
CA GLU A 177 25.55 21.57 31.23
C GLU A 177 26.07 22.60 30.20
N TYR A 178 25.36 22.80 29.07
CA TYR A 178 24.84 24.15 28.74
C TYR A 178 23.63 24.13 27.79
N CYS A 179 22.83 25.21 27.79
CA CYS A 179 21.50 25.33 27.18
C CYS A 179 21.46 26.31 25.98
N GLY A 180 20.40 26.26 25.13
CA GLY A 180 20.39 26.88 23.79
C GLY A 180 19.16 27.66 23.26
N TYR A 181 18.00 27.71 23.93
CA TYR A 181 16.81 28.54 23.56
C TYR A 181 16.12 28.20 22.19
N LYS A 182 14.90 28.67 21.84
CA LYS A 182 14.05 29.77 22.34
C LYS A 182 12.58 29.39 22.56
N THR A 183 11.98 30.01 23.58
CA THR A 183 10.53 30.01 23.88
C THR A 183 9.84 31.22 23.23
N TYR A 184 8.54 31.10 22.89
CA TYR A 184 7.64 32.26 22.80
C TYR A 184 6.76 32.33 24.05
N LYS A 185 6.65 33.53 24.66
CA LYS A 185 5.89 33.76 25.90
C LYS A 185 4.54 34.44 25.62
N HIS A 186 3.54 34.13 26.43
CA HIS A 186 2.42 35.04 26.71
C HIS A 186 2.50 35.54 28.16
N ARG A 187 1.79 36.64 28.49
CA ARG A 187 1.89 37.36 29.79
C ARG A 187 0.53 37.57 30.45
N VAL A 188 0.38 37.16 31.72
CA VAL A 188 -0.47 37.77 32.77
C VAL A 188 0.26 37.46 34.09
N SER A 189 0.97 38.42 34.70
CA SER A 189 0.54 39.38 35.76
C SER A 189 0.64 38.80 37.18
N ASP A 190 1.26 39.57 38.09
CA ASP A 190 1.56 39.18 39.48
C ASP A 190 0.35 39.23 40.43
N GLY A 191 0.44 38.46 41.53
CA GLY A 191 -0.50 38.50 42.65
C GLY A 191 -0.21 37.42 43.70
N ALA A 192 0.72 37.67 44.62
CA ALA A 192 1.20 36.66 45.57
C ALA A 192 0.54 36.75 46.96
N LYS A 193 0.20 35.59 47.56
CA LYS A 193 0.70 35.12 48.88
C LYS A 193 0.11 33.76 49.30
N ASP A 194 0.97 32.97 49.95
CA ASP A 194 0.76 32.11 51.16
C ASP A 194 -0.52 31.22 51.20
N GLU A 195 -0.53 29.90 51.50
CA GLU A 195 0.50 28.98 52.02
C GLU A 195 0.00 27.50 51.93
N ILE A 196 0.66 26.58 51.20
CA ILE A 196 0.40 25.11 51.29
C ILE A 196 1.73 24.33 51.15
N LYS A 197 1.89 23.24 51.92
CA LYS A 197 3.07 22.34 51.94
C LYS A 197 3.15 21.46 50.68
N PRO A 198 4.35 21.08 50.20
CA PRO A 198 4.48 20.04 49.19
C PRO A 198 4.08 18.68 49.77
N ILE A 199 3.17 17.99 49.09
CA ILE A 199 2.94 16.55 49.27
C ILE A 199 3.92 15.83 48.33
N LEU A 200 4.70 14.89 48.87
CA LEU A 200 5.48 13.96 48.07
C LEU A 200 4.57 12.82 47.62
N GLU A 201 4.03 12.91 46.41
CA GLU A 201 3.41 11.75 45.75
C GLU A 201 4.46 11.03 44.90
N ASP A 202 4.93 9.90 45.44
CA ASP A 202 5.83 8.96 44.79
C ASP A 202 5.10 8.19 43.68
N ASN A 203 5.03 8.79 42.49
CA ASN A 203 4.38 8.21 41.31
C ASN A 203 5.37 7.29 40.54
N SER A 204 5.78 6.20 41.18
CA SER A 204 6.61 5.15 40.58
C SER A 204 5.81 4.18 39.68
N ASP A 205 4.82 4.69 38.94
CA ASP A 205 3.90 3.91 38.10
C ASP A 205 4.17 4.26 36.63
N PRO A 206 4.47 3.30 35.72
CA PRO A 206 4.71 3.62 34.32
C PRO A 206 3.43 4.17 33.68
N PRO A 207 3.53 5.11 32.71
CA PRO A 207 2.35 5.77 32.15
C PRO A 207 1.43 4.74 31.50
N LYS A 208 0.26 4.54 32.11
CA LYS A 208 -0.81 3.69 31.60
C LYS A 208 -1.22 4.23 30.24
N ARG A 209 -0.85 3.51 29.17
CA ARG A 209 -1.31 3.82 27.80
C ARG A 209 -2.83 3.93 27.82
N ASN A 210 -3.35 5.10 27.43
CA ASN A 210 -4.78 5.32 27.37
C ASN A 210 -5.42 4.27 26.45
N ARG A 211 -6.53 3.67 26.92
CA ARG A 211 -7.29 2.68 26.15
C ARG A 211 -7.92 3.40 24.97
N ILE A 212 -7.50 3.07 23.74
CA ILE A 212 -8.08 3.66 22.52
C ILE A 212 -9.51 3.16 22.35
N THR A 213 -10.49 4.07 22.30
CA THR A 213 -11.92 3.77 22.12
C THR A 213 -12.35 4.04 20.67
N TYR A 214 -13.53 3.54 20.26
CA TYR A 214 -14.03 3.82 18.91
C TYR A 214 -14.31 5.30 18.68
N SER A 215 -14.82 6.02 19.69
CA SER A 215 -15.12 7.46 19.59
C SER A 215 -13.87 8.28 19.22
N GLN A 216 -12.70 7.90 19.77
CA GLN A 216 -11.40 8.52 19.42
C GLN A 216 -10.94 8.23 17.99
N ILE A 217 -11.24 7.04 17.44
CA ILE A 217 -10.92 6.69 16.04
C ILE A 217 -11.80 7.51 15.07
N VAL A 218 -13.04 7.82 15.46
CA VAL A 218 -13.95 8.70 14.70
C VAL A 218 -13.47 10.16 14.78
N GLU A 219 -13.14 10.66 15.97
CA GLU A 219 -12.66 12.04 16.17
C GLU A 219 -11.38 12.32 15.37
N GLU A 220 -10.36 11.47 15.50
CA GLU A 220 -9.11 11.55 14.72
C GLU A 220 -9.24 10.92 13.31
N GLY A 221 -10.47 10.69 12.83
CA GLY A 221 -10.77 10.04 11.54
C GLY A 221 -10.11 10.71 10.32
N ARG A 222 -9.75 11.99 10.42
CA ARG A 222 -8.99 12.78 9.41
C ARG A 222 -7.46 12.62 9.50
N ARG A 223 -6.93 11.74 10.37
CA ARG A 223 -5.53 11.28 10.36
C ARG A 223 -5.36 9.97 9.59
N PHE A 224 -6.46 9.29 9.32
CA PHE A 224 -6.47 8.09 8.51
C PHE A 224 -6.45 8.44 7.02
N ASN A 225 -5.70 7.66 6.24
CA ASN A 225 -5.76 7.62 4.78
C ASN A 225 -5.60 6.15 4.38
N ILE A 226 -6.73 5.44 4.36
CA ILE A 226 -6.81 4.00 4.27
C ILE A 226 -6.85 3.57 2.81
N ASP A 227 -5.76 2.98 2.32
CA ASP A 227 -5.66 2.47 0.95
C ASP A 227 -6.54 1.23 0.72
N LEU A 228 -7.37 1.26 -0.32
CA LEU A 228 -8.01 0.04 -0.82
C LEU A 228 -6.97 -0.96 -1.36
N VAL A 229 -5.84 -0.48 -1.90
CA VAL A 229 -4.79 -1.30 -2.52
C VAL A 229 -3.52 -1.31 -1.67
N SER A 230 -3.12 -2.49 -1.15
CA SER A 230 -1.87 -2.64 -0.41
C SER A 230 -0.74 -3.10 -1.33
N LYS A 231 0.02 -2.13 -1.82
CA LYS A 231 1.23 -2.26 -2.64
C LYS A 231 2.39 -1.48 -2.02
N LEU A 232 3.61 -1.76 -2.47
CA LEU A 232 4.82 -1.00 -2.15
C LEU A 232 5.48 -0.52 -3.44
N LEU A 233 6.30 0.53 -3.36
CA LEU A 233 7.08 1.03 -4.49
C LEU A 233 8.50 0.46 -4.39
N TYR A 234 8.92 -0.40 -5.32
CA TYR A 234 10.34 -0.78 -5.42
C TYR A 234 11.21 0.45 -5.67
N SER A 235 12.43 0.48 -5.13
CA SER A 235 13.36 1.60 -5.31
C SER A 235 13.90 1.71 -6.75
N GLN A 236 13.90 0.61 -7.51
CA GLN A 236 14.12 0.56 -8.96
C GLN A 236 12.95 -0.20 -9.59
N GLY A 237 12.42 0.27 -10.72
CA GLY A 237 11.24 -0.33 -11.33
C GLY A 237 10.32 0.69 -11.99
N LEU A 238 9.40 0.18 -12.81
CA LEU A 238 8.67 0.97 -13.81
C LEU A 238 7.99 2.23 -13.23
N LEU A 239 7.36 2.13 -12.05
CA LEU A 239 6.67 3.28 -11.46
C LEU A 239 7.61 4.34 -10.87
N ILE A 240 8.67 3.96 -10.15
CA ILE A 240 9.60 4.94 -9.57
C ILE A 240 10.40 5.64 -10.67
N ASP A 241 10.82 4.89 -11.69
CA ASP A 241 11.58 5.43 -12.82
C ASP A 241 10.69 6.32 -13.70
N LEU A 242 9.40 5.98 -13.87
CA LEU A 242 8.39 6.85 -14.51
C LEU A 242 8.12 8.13 -13.70
N LEU A 243 7.93 8.03 -12.38
CA LEU A 243 7.69 9.19 -11.49
C LEU A 243 8.85 10.19 -11.55
N ILE A 244 10.09 9.69 -11.60
CA ILE A 244 11.30 10.52 -11.76
C ILE A 244 11.34 11.12 -13.18
N LYS A 245 11.24 10.29 -14.24
CA LYS A 245 11.31 10.74 -15.64
C LYS A 245 10.30 11.84 -15.95
N SER A 246 9.06 11.66 -15.52
CA SER A 246 7.95 12.59 -15.75
C SER A 246 7.97 13.82 -14.84
N ASN A 247 8.88 13.88 -13.87
CA ASN A 247 8.92 14.90 -12.81
C ASN A 247 7.61 14.98 -11.97
N VAL A 248 6.82 13.89 -11.96
CA VAL A 248 5.62 13.69 -11.14
C VAL A 248 5.97 13.36 -9.68
N SER A 249 7.18 12.84 -9.44
CA SER A 249 7.78 12.67 -8.11
C SER A 249 7.76 13.95 -7.25
N ARG A 250 7.65 15.14 -7.85
CA ARG A 250 7.53 16.43 -7.13
C ARG A 250 6.17 16.65 -6.47
N TYR A 251 5.20 15.76 -6.66
CA TYR A 251 3.85 15.87 -6.10
C TYR A 251 3.61 14.95 -4.89
N ALA A 252 4.52 14.03 -4.58
CA ALA A 252 4.42 13.10 -3.45
C ALA A 252 5.75 12.97 -2.70
N GLU A 253 5.68 12.83 -1.38
CA GLU A 253 6.82 12.47 -0.53
C GLU A 253 6.78 10.97 -0.20
N PHE A 254 7.95 10.37 0.06
CA PHE A 254 8.07 8.94 0.27
C PHE A 254 8.85 8.63 1.56
N LYS A 255 8.41 7.60 2.29
CA LYS A 255 9.12 7.05 3.44
C LYS A 255 9.67 5.66 3.10
N ASN A 256 10.90 5.38 3.52
CA ASN A 256 11.50 4.05 3.42
C ASN A 256 10.69 3.02 4.22
N VAL A 257 10.46 1.85 3.64
CA VAL A 257 10.11 0.66 4.42
C VAL A 257 11.35 0.27 5.22
N THR A 258 11.22 0.11 6.53
CA THR A 258 12.37 -0.05 7.43
C THR A 258 12.65 -1.49 7.81
N ARG A 259 11.64 -2.38 7.74
CA ARG A 259 11.76 -3.79 8.14
C ARG A 259 11.16 -4.73 7.11
N ILE A 260 11.85 -5.85 6.89
CA ILE A 260 11.29 -7.04 6.24
C ILE A 260 11.25 -8.13 7.30
N LEU A 261 10.12 -8.82 7.40
CA LEU A 261 9.84 -9.80 8.43
C LEU A 261 9.55 -11.17 7.79
N ALA A 262 9.81 -12.23 8.54
CA ALA A 262 9.41 -13.59 8.23
C ALA A 262 8.46 -14.11 9.32
N PHE A 263 7.57 -15.05 8.96
CA PHE A 263 6.73 -15.77 9.91
C PHE A 263 7.05 -17.26 9.86
N ARG A 264 7.64 -17.78 10.94
CA ARG A 264 8.10 -19.16 11.05
C ARG A 264 7.81 -19.69 12.45
N GLU A 265 7.29 -20.92 12.54
CA GLU A 265 7.07 -21.64 13.82
C GLU A 265 6.27 -20.82 14.85
N GLY A 266 5.31 -20.02 14.37
CA GLY A 266 4.44 -19.17 15.20
C GLY A 266 5.05 -17.81 15.61
N LYS A 267 6.29 -17.51 15.19
CA LYS A 267 7.02 -16.29 15.55
C LYS A 267 7.19 -15.37 14.35
N VAL A 268 7.30 -14.07 14.63
CA VAL A 268 7.70 -13.05 13.67
C VAL A 268 9.15 -12.64 13.96
N GLU A 269 10.01 -12.72 12.96
CA GLU A 269 11.45 -12.42 13.08
C GLU A 269 11.90 -11.44 11.97
N GLN A 270 12.89 -10.59 12.25
CA GLN A 270 13.37 -9.59 11.29
C GLN A 270 14.42 -10.18 10.36
N VAL A 271 14.16 -10.12 9.05
CA VAL A 271 15.04 -10.66 8.01
C VAL A 271 16.19 -9.70 7.76
N PRO A 272 17.46 -10.15 7.82
CA PRO A 272 18.62 -9.33 7.49
C PRO A 272 18.60 -8.84 6.04
N CYS A 273 18.56 -7.52 5.82
CA CYS A 273 18.47 -6.94 4.48
C CYS A 273 19.85 -6.52 3.91
N SER A 274 20.78 -6.09 4.76
CA SER A 274 22.12 -5.63 4.37
C SER A 274 23.22 -6.65 4.70
N ARG A 275 24.41 -6.48 4.09
CA ARG A 275 25.62 -7.24 4.47
C ARG A 275 26.01 -7.05 5.94
N ALA A 276 25.75 -5.88 6.52
CA ALA A 276 25.98 -5.61 7.93
C ALA A 276 24.94 -6.33 8.81
N ASP A 277 23.68 -6.39 8.38
CA ASP A 277 22.61 -7.09 9.07
C ASP A 277 22.89 -8.59 9.10
N VAL A 278 23.29 -9.18 7.97
CA VAL A 278 23.68 -10.59 7.86
C VAL A 278 24.89 -10.88 8.76
N PHE A 279 25.85 -9.95 8.87
CA PHE A 279 26.97 -10.10 9.80
C PHE A 279 26.50 -10.04 11.28
N ASN A 280 25.62 -9.10 11.62
CA ASN A 280 25.15 -8.82 12.98
C ASN A 280 24.04 -9.75 13.50
N SER A 281 23.29 -10.43 12.63
CA SER A 281 22.19 -11.35 13.02
C SER A 281 22.67 -12.41 14.01
N LYS A 282 21.85 -12.67 15.03
CA LYS A 282 22.10 -13.70 16.05
C LYS A 282 21.40 -15.02 15.73
N GLU A 283 20.38 -15.02 14.85
CA GLU A 283 19.68 -16.24 14.43
C GLU A 283 20.49 -17.07 13.43
N LEU A 284 21.27 -16.43 12.53
CA LEU A 284 22.04 -17.13 11.50
C LEU A 284 23.40 -17.63 12.01
N THR A 285 23.74 -18.89 11.74
CA THR A 285 25.08 -19.42 12.05
C THR A 285 26.16 -18.85 11.10
N MET A 286 27.44 -18.89 11.51
CA MET A 286 28.58 -18.52 10.63
C MET A 286 28.70 -19.40 9.36
N VAL A 287 28.03 -20.55 9.32
CA VAL A 287 27.95 -21.41 8.13
C VAL A 287 26.86 -20.86 7.20
N GLU A 288 25.67 -20.62 7.73
CA GLU A 288 24.54 -20.08 6.98
C GLU A 288 24.79 -18.67 6.43
N LYS A 289 25.41 -17.77 7.19
CA LYS A 289 25.80 -16.43 6.71
C LYS A 289 26.67 -16.50 5.44
N ARG A 290 27.59 -17.47 5.36
CA ARG A 290 28.44 -17.69 4.17
C ARG A 290 27.67 -18.34 3.01
N MET A 291 26.75 -19.24 3.31
CA MET A 291 25.90 -19.90 2.30
C MET A 291 24.92 -18.90 1.66
N LEU A 292 24.24 -18.11 2.48
CA LEU A 292 23.34 -17.03 2.04
C LEU A 292 24.11 -16.02 1.19
N MET A 293 25.22 -15.47 1.69
CA MET A 293 26.01 -14.51 0.91
C MET A 293 26.51 -15.08 -0.42
N LYS A 294 26.97 -16.34 -0.47
CA LYS A 294 27.35 -16.97 -1.75
C LYS A 294 26.16 -17.04 -2.71
N PHE A 295 24.99 -17.46 -2.22
CA PHE A 295 23.80 -17.62 -3.07
C PHE A 295 23.27 -16.27 -3.57
N LEU A 296 23.19 -15.24 -2.72
CA LEU A 296 22.75 -13.90 -3.12
C LEU A 296 23.72 -13.25 -4.12
N THR A 297 25.04 -13.47 -3.99
CA THR A 297 26.00 -13.04 -5.02
C THR A 297 25.77 -13.74 -6.35
N PHE A 298 25.51 -15.05 -6.35
CA PHE A 298 25.10 -15.76 -7.57
C PHE A 298 23.80 -15.20 -8.16
N CYS A 299 22.80 -14.85 -7.34
CA CYS A 299 21.53 -14.32 -7.83
C CYS A 299 21.60 -12.92 -8.47
N LEU A 300 22.59 -12.09 -8.15
CA LEU A 300 22.78 -10.81 -8.85
C LEU A 300 23.18 -11.02 -10.32
N ASP A 301 24.08 -11.96 -10.57
CA ASP A 301 24.68 -12.21 -11.89
C ASP A 301 24.28 -13.57 -12.49
N TYR A 302 23.13 -14.14 -12.07
CA TYR A 302 22.75 -15.53 -12.39
C TYR A 302 22.76 -15.81 -13.90
N GLU A 303 22.42 -14.82 -14.72
CA GLU A 303 22.36 -14.88 -16.18
C GLU A 303 23.73 -15.15 -16.83
N GLN A 304 24.83 -14.87 -16.13
CA GLN A 304 26.20 -15.23 -16.54
C GLN A 304 26.58 -16.68 -16.20
N HIS A 305 25.71 -17.40 -15.48
CA HIS A 305 25.91 -18.78 -15.02
C HIS A 305 24.74 -19.72 -15.41
N PRO A 306 24.40 -19.89 -16.71
CA PRO A 306 23.32 -20.79 -17.14
C PRO A 306 23.49 -22.24 -16.65
N ASP A 307 24.73 -22.72 -16.56
CA ASP A 307 25.06 -24.05 -16.05
C ASP A 307 24.61 -24.29 -14.60
N GLU A 308 24.51 -23.24 -13.79
CA GLU A 308 24.02 -23.31 -12.40
C GLU A 308 22.47 -23.37 -12.28
N TYR A 309 21.69 -23.24 -13.36
CA TYR A 309 20.21 -23.32 -13.28
C TYR A 309 19.45 -23.92 -14.48
N GLN A 310 20.06 -24.03 -15.66
CA GLN A 310 19.34 -24.38 -16.91
C GLN A 310 18.58 -25.73 -16.81
N ALA A 311 19.16 -26.71 -16.12
CA ALA A 311 18.57 -28.02 -15.87
C ALA A 311 17.31 -27.99 -14.99
N PHE A 312 17.05 -26.88 -14.29
CA PHE A 312 15.92 -26.69 -13.37
C PHE A 312 14.92 -25.63 -13.88
N THR A 313 15.03 -25.19 -15.14
CA THR A 313 14.12 -24.22 -15.77
C THR A 313 12.64 -24.62 -15.72
N GLN A 314 12.35 -25.93 -15.73
CA GLN A 314 10.99 -26.50 -15.63
C GLN A 314 10.59 -26.90 -14.20
N CYS A 315 11.47 -26.68 -13.21
CA CYS A 315 11.21 -26.98 -11.80
C CYS A 315 10.77 -25.71 -11.05
N SER A 316 10.07 -25.89 -9.94
CA SER A 316 9.75 -24.78 -9.04
C SER A 316 11.01 -24.20 -8.39
N PHE A 317 10.94 -22.92 -8.00
CA PHE A 317 12.04 -22.29 -7.26
C PHE A 317 12.23 -22.94 -5.88
N SER A 318 11.15 -23.44 -5.25
CA SER A 318 11.19 -24.23 -4.00
C SER A 318 12.04 -25.50 -4.16
N GLU A 319 11.90 -26.23 -5.26
CA GLU A 319 12.74 -27.41 -5.58
C GLU A 319 14.19 -27.01 -5.88
N TYR A 320 14.39 -25.96 -6.67
CA TYR A 320 15.72 -25.48 -7.02
C TYR A 320 16.55 -25.07 -5.80
N LEU A 321 15.96 -24.34 -4.84
CA LEU A 321 16.63 -23.92 -3.60
C LEU A 321 17.11 -25.12 -2.76
N LYS A 322 16.36 -26.24 -2.78
CA LYS A 322 16.76 -27.51 -2.11
C LYS A 322 18.03 -28.10 -2.73
N THR A 323 18.26 -27.93 -4.04
CA THR A 323 19.49 -28.39 -4.72
C THR A 323 20.75 -27.61 -4.31
N LYS A 324 20.59 -26.33 -3.96
CA LYS A 324 21.71 -25.41 -3.65
C LYS A 324 22.32 -25.60 -2.25
N LYS A 325 21.95 -26.67 -1.55
CA LYS A 325 22.44 -27.06 -0.21
C LYS A 325 22.16 -26.02 0.89
N LEU A 326 21.26 -25.07 0.64
CA LEU A 326 20.79 -24.10 1.65
C LEU A 326 20.10 -24.83 2.81
N THR A 327 20.22 -24.32 4.04
CA THR A 327 19.44 -24.84 5.18
C THR A 327 17.96 -24.50 5.00
N PRO A 328 17.01 -25.25 5.61
CA PRO A 328 15.58 -24.95 5.47
C PRO A 328 15.21 -23.51 5.85
N SER A 329 15.89 -22.92 6.85
CA SER A 329 15.68 -21.50 7.22
C SER A 329 16.11 -20.54 6.09
N LEU A 330 17.26 -20.80 5.46
CA LEU A 330 17.71 -19.99 4.33
C LEU A 330 16.82 -20.17 3.10
N GLN A 331 16.31 -21.38 2.84
CA GLN A 331 15.33 -21.62 1.77
C GLN A 331 14.05 -20.80 2.00
N HIS A 332 13.51 -20.82 3.23
CA HIS A 332 12.34 -20.04 3.64
C HIS A 332 12.54 -18.53 3.47
N PHE A 333 13.65 -17.97 3.98
CA PHE A 333 13.95 -16.54 3.84
C PHE A 333 14.13 -16.12 2.37
N VAL A 334 14.86 -16.91 1.57
CA VAL A 334 15.06 -16.61 0.15
C VAL A 334 13.73 -16.64 -0.61
N LEU A 335 12.88 -17.65 -0.38
CA LEU A 335 11.63 -17.82 -1.11
C LEU A 335 10.56 -16.78 -0.71
N HIS A 336 10.31 -16.61 0.58
CA HIS A 336 9.17 -15.82 1.06
C HIS A 336 9.52 -14.39 1.44
N SER A 337 10.77 -14.08 1.82
CA SER A 337 11.15 -12.74 2.30
C SER A 337 12.00 -11.94 1.31
N ILE A 338 12.72 -12.62 0.40
CA ILE A 338 13.56 -11.98 -0.62
C ILE A 338 12.88 -12.04 -1.99
N ALA A 339 12.55 -13.24 -2.49
CA ALA A 339 11.82 -13.40 -3.75
C ALA A 339 10.32 -13.08 -3.60
N MET A 340 9.76 -13.25 -2.39
CA MET A 340 8.34 -13.06 -2.06
C MET A 340 7.38 -13.85 -2.97
N MET A 341 7.73 -15.08 -3.30
CA MET A 341 7.01 -15.93 -4.27
C MET A 341 6.26 -17.11 -3.61
N SER A 342 5.38 -17.76 -4.38
CA SER A 342 4.77 -19.04 -3.99
C SER A 342 5.75 -20.19 -4.15
N GLU A 343 5.49 -21.33 -3.48
CA GLU A 343 6.28 -22.54 -3.71
C GLU A 343 6.17 -23.08 -5.15
N SER A 344 5.11 -22.71 -5.87
CA SER A 344 4.83 -23.15 -7.24
C SER A 344 5.48 -22.29 -8.34
N SER A 345 6.00 -21.09 -8.04
CA SER A 345 6.63 -20.22 -9.03
C SER A 345 7.87 -20.86 -9.67
N CYS A 346 8.13 -20.60 -10.95
CA CYS A 346 9.21 -21.29 -11.65
C CYS A 346 10.60 -20.76 -11.23
N THR A 347 11.63 -21.58 -11.40
CA THR A 347 13.02 -21.25 -11.02
C THR A 347 13.51 -19.91 -11.63
N ILE A 348 13.10 -19.58 -12.86
CA ILE A 348 13.52 -18.35 -13.53
C ILE A 348 12.86 -17.11 -12.94
N GLU A 349 11.59 -17.19 -12.53
CA GLU A 349 10.90 -16.08 -11.86
C GLU A 349 11.49 -15.83 -10.47
N GLY A 350 11.76 -16.90 -9.71
CA GLY A 350 12.41 -16.81 -8.40
C GLY A 350 13.80 -16.17 -8.46
N LEU A 351 14.60 -16.51 -9.47
CA LEU A 351 15.90 -15.87 -9.71
C LEU A 351 15.75 -14.39 -10.11
N LYS A 352 14.79 -14.04 -10.98
CA LYS A 352 14.50 -12.65 -11.36
C LYS A 352 14.01 -11.81 -10.18
N ALA A 353 13.09 -12.33 -9.37
CA ALA A 353 12.56 -11.65 -8.19
C ALA A 353 13.68 -11.42 -7.15
N THR A 354 14.50 -12.45 -6.89
CA THR A 354 15.68 -12.34 -6.02
C THR A 354 16.66 -11.29 -6.54
N LYS A 355 16.96 -11.29 -7.85
CA LYS A 355 17.84 -10.30 -8.49
C LYS A 355 17.29 -8.87 -8.34
N ASN A 356 16.03 -8.64 -8.68
CA ASN A 356 15.37 -7.32 -8.59
C ASN A 356 15.37 -6.78 -7.15
N PHE A 357 15.01 -7.63 -6.18
CA PHE A 357 15.08 -7.28 -4.76
C PHE A 357 16.49 -6.82 -4.37
N LEU A 358 17.52 -7.60 -4.71
CA LEU A 358 18.91 -7.30 -4.36
C LEU A 358 19.44 -6.03 -5.04
N GLN A 359 19.02 -5.76 -6.29
CA GLN A 359 19.34 -4.52 -7.00
C GLN A 359 18.68 -3.29 -6.35
N CYS A 360 17.50 -3.45 -5.74
CA CYS A 360 16.78 -2.36 -5.09
C CYS A 360 17.32 -1.98 -3.70
N LEU A 361 18.12 -2.83 -3.05
CA LEU A 361 18.69 -2.55 -1.73
C LEU A 361 19.65 -1.35 -1.75
N GLY A 362 19.57 -0.49 -0.73
CA GLY A 362 20.55 0.58 -0.50
C GLY A 362 20.38 1.86 -1.32
N LYS A 363 19.48 1.90 -2.32
CA LYS A 363 19.27 3.09 -3.18
C LYS A 363 18.69 4.30 -2.42
N PHE A 364 17.76 4.05 -1.50
CA PHE A 364 17.16 5.08 -0.63
C PHE A 364 17.17 4.70 0.86
N GLY A 365 17.34 3.42 1.19
CA GLY A 365 17.35 2.88 2.55
C GLY A 365 17.80 1.42 2.58
N ASN A 366 17.77 0.80 3.77
CA ASN A 366 18.29 -0.56 3.98
C ASN A 366 17.43 -1.67 3.34
N THR A 367 16.17 -1.40 3.01
CA THR A 367 15.26 -2.33 2.31
C THR A 367 15.03 -1.85 0.86
N PRO A 368 14.44 -2.66 -0.03
CA PRO A 368 14.25 -2.31 -1.43
C PRO A 368 12.98 -1.48 -1.69
N PHE A 369 12.24 -1.07 -0.66
CA PHE A 369 10.89 -0.51 -0.82
C PHE A 369 10.71 0.89 -0.22
N LEU A 370 9.86 1.68 -0.90
CA LEU A 370 9.28 2.95 -0.47
C LEU A 370 7.76 2.81 -0.28
N PHE A 371 7.20 3.69 0.55
CA PHE A 371 5.76 3.91 0.69
C PHE A 371 5.46 5.42 0.59
N PRO A 372 4.49 5.87 -0.23
CA PRO A 372 4.11 7.28 -0.31
C PRO A 372 3.47 7.77 1.00
N LEU A 373 3.79 8.99 1.42
CA LEU A 373 3.06 9.63 2.52
C LEU A 373 1.61 9.89 2.08
N TYR A 374 0.67 9.77 3.03
CA TYR A 374 -0.79 9.81 2.80
C TYR A 374 -1.38 8.66 1.96
N GLY A 375 -0.57 7.66 1.58
CA GLY A 375 -1.05 6.40 0.98
C GLY A 375 -0.91 6.31 -0.54
N GLN A 376 -1.13 5.11 -1.07
CA GLN A 376 -1.08 4.81 -2.51
C GLN A 376 -2.11 5.60 -3.33
N GLY A 377 -3.23 6.02 -2.70
CA GLY A 377 -4.24 6.89 -3.31
C GLY A 377 -3.73 8.25 -3.82
N GLU A 378 -2.55 8.70 -3.39
CA GLU A 378 -1.91 9.91 -3.93
C GLU A 378 -1.31 9.70 -5.34
N ILE A 379 -0.89 8.47 -5.70
CA ILE A 379 -0.17 8.25 -6.95
C ILE A 379 -1.05 8.49 -8.20
N PRO A 380 -2.32 8.01 -8.29
CA PRO A 380 -3.21 8.40 -9.39
C PRO A 380 -3.40 9.92 -9.48
N GLN A 381 -3.62 10.59 -8.34
CA GLN A 381 -3.79 12.04 -8.27
C GLN A 381 -2.55 12.81 -8.79
N CYS A 382 -1.35 12.31 -8.52
CA CYS A 382 -0.10 12.90 -9.02
C CYS A 382 -0.05 12.87 -10.57
N PHE A 383 -0.51 11.79 -11.20
CA PHE A 383 -0.62 11.74 -12.67
C PHE A 383 -1.82 12.54 -13.20
N CYS A 384 -2.98 12.55 -12.51
CA CYS A 384 -4.09 13.45 -12.86
C CYS A 384 -3.63 14.92 -12.88
N ARG A 385 -2.81 15.32 -11.90
CA ARG A 385 -2.21 16.66 -11.84
C ARG A 385 -1.27 16.94 -13.02
N MET A 386 -0.50 15.97 -13.47
CA MET A 386 0.33 16.10 -14.68
C MET A 386 -0.54 16.35 -15.92
N CYS A 387 -1.59 15.55 -16.11
CA CYS A 387 -2.56 15.72 -17.19
C CYS A 387 -3.22 17.11 -17.16
N ALA A 388 -3.69 17.56 -15.99
CA ALA A 388 -4.29 18.88 -15.83
C ALA A 388 -3.32 20.04 -16.17
N VAL A 389 -2.04 19.91 -15.80
CA VAL A 389 -0.98 20.90 -16.13
C VAL A 389 -0.73 21.02 -17.64
N PHE A 390 -0.89 19.92 -18.39
CA PHE A 390 -0.78 19.91 -19.86
C PHE A 390 -2.12 20.12 -20.59
N GLY A 391 -3.15 20.61 -19.88
CA GLY A 391 -4.42 21.04 -20.48
C GLY A 391 -5.53 19.98 -20.53
N GLY A 392 -5.34 18.83 -19.91
CA GLY A 392 -6.41 17.85 -19.70
C GLY A 392 -7.53 18.38 -18.80
N ILE A 393 -8.79 18.18 -19.20
CA ILE A 393 -9.96 18.63 -18.44
C ILE A 393 -10.46 17.47 -17.56
N TYR A 394 -10.71 17.76 -16.27
CA TYR A 394 -11.14 16.79 -15.27
C TYR A 394 -12.56 17.05 -14.77
N CYS A 395 -13.39 16.00 -14.70
CA CYS A 395 -14.73 16.08 -14.11
C CYS A 395 -15.01 14.86 -13.19
N LEU A 396 -15.09 15.10 -11.88
CA LEU A 396 -15.58 14.13 -10.89
C LEU A 396 -17.10 14.26 -10.71
N ARG A 397 -17.77 13.17 -10.31
CA ARG A 397 -19.24 13.01 -10.24
C ARG A 397 -19.93 13.08 -11.60
N HIS A 398 -19.19 12.77 -12.68
CA HIS A 398 -19.61 12.96 -14.07
C HIS A 398 -19.83 11.60 -14.75
N LYS A 399 -20.97 10.96 -14.48
CA LYS A 399 -21.35 9.66 -15.06
C LYS A 399 -21.44 9.74 -16.60
N VAL A 400 -20.98 8.70 -17.28
CA VAL A 400 -21.20 8.49 -18.74
C VAL A 400 -22.26 7.41 -18.92
N GLN A 401 -23.21 7.62 -19.84
CA GLN A 401 -24.35 6.71 -20.03
C GLN A 401 -24.08 5.67 -21.13
N CYS A 402 -23.48 6.08 -22.25
CA CYS A 402 -23.11 5.18 -23.34
C CYS A 402 -21.92 5.69 -24.17
N LEU A 403 -21.28 4.75 -24.87
CA LEU A 403 -20.42 5.01 -26.03
C LEU A 403 -21.28 5.01 -27.30
N VAL A 404 -21.08 5.97 -28.20
CA VAL A 404 -21.79 6.06 -29.48
C VAL A 404 -20.91 5.52 -30.59
N VAL A 405 -21.35 4.43 -31.24
CA VAL A 405 -20.63 3.69 -32.26
C VAL A 405 -21.27 3.91 -33.63
N ASP A 406 -20.43 4.05 -34.65
CA ASP A 406 -20.84 4.18 -36.04
C ASP A 406 -21.04 2.82 -36.71
N LYS A 407 -22.23 2.56 -37.26
CA LYS A 407 -22.57 1.26 -37.87
C LYS A 407 -21.80 0.95 -39.16
N GLU A 408 -21.32 1.97 -39.88
CA GLU A 408 -20.59 1.79 -41.14
C GLU A 408 -19.10 1.47 -40.90
N SER A 409 -18.44 2.19 -39.99
CA SER A 409 -17.00 2.02 -39.70
C SER A 409 -16.68 1.15 -38.49
N GLY A 410 -17.66 0.80 -37.66
CA GLY A 410 -17.47 0.01 -36.43
C GLY A 410 -16.60 0.71 -35.38
N ARG A 411 -16.53 2.05 -35.42
CA ARG A 411 -15.72 2.88 -34.50
C ARG A 411 -16.59 3.69 -33.55
N CYS A 412 -16.12 3.85 -32.32
CA CYS A 412 -16.70 4.82 -31.40
C CYS A 412 -16.43 6.25 -31.93
N LYS A 413 -17.46 7.10 -31.94
CA LYS A 413 -17.40 8.52 -32.34
C LYS A 413 -17.50 9.47 -31.15
N ALA A 414 -18.27 9.09 -30.13
CA ALA A 414 -18.63 9.97 -29.03
C ALA A 414 -18.98 9.21 -27.75
N ILE A 415 -19.11 9.95 -26.65
CA ILE A 415 -19.89 9.53 -25.49
C ILE A 415 -21.15 10.39 -25.36
N ILE A 416 -22.14 9.88 -24.62
CA ILE A 416 -23.23 10.70 -24.04
C ILE A 416 -23.10 10.65 -22.52
N ASP A 417 -23.03 11.82 -21.90
CA ASP A 417 -22.95 11.96 -20.44
C ASP A 417 -24.34 11.99 -19.75
N HIS A 418 -24.33 11.98 -18.42
CA HIS A 418 -25.54 12.02 -17.60
C HIS A 418 -26.33 13.34 -17.66
N LEU A 419 -25.83 14.37 -18.36
CA LEU A 419 -26.53 15.63 -18.61
C LEU A 419 -27.20 15.64 -20.00
N GLY A 420 -27.05 14.58 -20.79
CA GLY A 420 -27.47 14.56 -22.19
C GLY A 420 -26.57 15.39 -23.09
N GLN A 421 -25.31 15.61 -22.72
CA GLN A 421 -24.31 16.22 -23.61
C GLN A 421 -23.58 15.11 -24.39
N ARG A 422 -23.62 15.22 -25.73
CA ARG A 422 -22.77 14.44 -26.62
C ARG A 422 -21.37 15.07 -26.70
N ILE A 423 -20.34 14.25 -26.55
CA ILE A 423 -18.93 14.67 -26.57
C ILE A 423 -18.17 13.74 -27.53
N ASN A 424 -17.69 14.28 -28.64
CA ASN A 424 -16.98 13.55 -29.69
C ASN A 424 -15.48 13.41 -29.36
N ALA A 425 -14.87 12.28 -29.72
CA ALA A 425 -13.43 12.05 -29.59
C ALA A 425 -12.91 10.97 -30.57
N LYS A 426 -11.58 10.86 -30.72
CA LYS A 426 -10.94 9.89 -31.63
C LYS A 426 -10.68 8.55 -30.97
N TYR A 427 -10.37 8.56 -29.68
CA TYR A 427 -10.00 7.42 -28.86
C TYR A 427 -10.68 7.48 -27.49
N PHE A 428 -11.05 6.32 -26.97
CA PHE A 428 -11.77 6.18 -25.71
C PHE A 428 -11.05 5.14 -24.84
N ILE A 429 -10.73 5.51 -23.61
CA ILE A 429 -10.13 4.66 -22.59
C ILE A 429 -11.15 4.49 -21.48
N VAL A 430 -11.43 3.25 -21.11
CA VAL A 430 -12.48 2.91 -20.14
C VAL A 430 -11.94 1.87 -19.17
N GLU A 431 -12.06 2.10 -17.86
CA GLU A 431 -11.72 1.09 -16.85
C GLU A 431 -12.82 0.02 -16.75
N ASP A 432 -12.44 -1.23 -16.49
CA ASP A 432 -13.31 -2.42 -16.48
C ASP A 432 -14.62 -2.28 -15.68
N SER A 433 -14.64 -1.58 -14.53
CA SER A 433 -15.86 -1.40 -13.72
C SER A 433 -16.98 -0.68 -14.48
N TYR A 434 -16.62 0.21 -15.41
CA TYR A 434 -17.55 0.99 -16.23
C TYR A 434 -18.15 0.19 -17.39
N LEU A 435 -17.62 -1.00 -17.72
CA LEU A 435 -18.13 -1.84 -18.80
C LEU A 435 -19.35 -2.65 -18.35
N SER A 436 -20.38 -2.70 -19.20
CA SER A 436 -21.64 -3.40 -18.90
C SER A 436 -21.47 -4.90 -18.70
N GLU A 437 -22.44 -5.55 -18.05
CA GLU A 437 -22.49 -7.02 -17.97
C GLU A 437 -22.47 -7.68 -19.36
N GLU A 438 -23.19 -7.12 -20.34
CA GLU A 438 -23.23 -7.62 -21.72
C GLU A 438 -21.85 -7.58 -22.40
N THR A 439 -21.13 -6.47 -22.21
CA THR A 439 -19.74 -6.30 -22.63
C THR A 439 -18.82 -7.34 -21.97
N CYS A 440 -19.08 -7.70 -20.71
CA CYS A 440 -18.21 -8.56 -19.91
C CYS A 440 -18.66 -10.04 -19.82
N LEU A 441 -19.70 -10.50 -20.54
CA LEU A 441 -20.23 -11.87 -20.42
C LEU A 441 -19.19 -12.99 -20.60
N ASN A 442 -18.15 -12.76 -21.40
CA ASN A 442 -17.07 -13.72 -21.69
C ASN A 442 -15.79 -13.44 -20.87
N VAL A 443 -15.85 -12.52 -19.90
CA VAL A 443 -14.72 -12.19 -19.03
C VAL A 443 -14.74 -13.08 -17.79
N GLN A 444 -13.60 -13.71 -17.52
CA GLN A 444 -13.35 -14.41 -16.26
C GLN A 444 -12.43 -13.54 -15.42
N TYR A 445 -12.94 -13.07 -14.28
CA TYR A 445 -12.19 -12.25 -13.33
C TYR A 445 -11.56 -13.11 -12.24
N GLU A 446 -10.35 -12.76 -11.84
CA GLU A 446 -9.80 -13.21 -10.57
C GLU A 446 -10.30 -12.28 -9.44
N GLN A 447 -9.94 -12.59 -8.20
CA GLN A 447 -10.34 -11.82 -7.02
C GLN A 447 -9.14 -11.65 -6.09
N ILE A 448 -9.07 -10.52 -5.41
CA ILE A 448 -8.08 -10.18 -4.39
C ILE A 448 -8.78 -10.20 -3.04
N SER A 449 -8.34 -11.06 -2.14
CA SER A 449 -8.78 -11.05 -0.75
C SER A 449 -8.01 -9.96 0.00
N ARG A 450 -8.74 -8.97 0.54
CA ARG A 450 -8.18 -7.81 1.24
C ARG A 450 -8.70 -7.74 2.67
N ALA A 451 -7.82 -7.35 3.59
CA ALA A 451 -8.22 -6.83 4.89
C ALA A 451 -7.47 -5.54 5.25
N VAL A 452 -8.11 -4.75 6.11
CA VAL A 452 -7.60 -3.54 6.73
C VAL A 452 -7.86 -3.62 8.23
N LEU A 453 -6.82 -3.42 9.03
CA LEU A 453 -6.85 -3.51 10.49
C LEU A 453 -6.30 -2.23 11.11
N ILE A 454 -6.89 -1.79 12.22
CA ILE A 454 -6.32 -0.75 13.10
C ILE A 454 -5.85 -1.45 14.39
N THR A 455 -4.59 -1.27 14.78
CA THR A 455 -3.98 -1.91 15.97
C THR A 455 -3.31 -0.91 16.92
N ASP A 456 -3.14 -1.25 18.19
CA ASP A 456 -2.58 -0.39 19.26
C ASP A 456 -1.04 -0.44 19.43
N GLN A 457 -0.38 -1.33 18.69
CA GLN A 457 1.07 -1.41 18.59
C GLN A 457 1.48 -2.18 17.31
N SER A 458 2.79 -2.19 17.05
CA SER A 458 3.41 -2.92 15.95
C SER A 458 3.49 -4.44 16.21
N ILE A 459 3.39 -5.23 15.13
CA ILE A 459 3.56 -6.69 15.07
C ILE A 459 4.90 -7.13 15.68
N LEU A 460 5.97 -6.37 15.47
CA LEU A 460 7.29 -6.60 16.07
C LEU A 460 7.68 -5.40 16.93
N LYS A 461 7.63 -5.58 18.25
CA LYS A 461 7.89 -4.53 19.23
C LYS A 461 9.37 -4.16 19.28
N THR A 462 9.66 -2.87 19.14
CA THR A 462 11.00 -2.26 19.13
C THR A 462 10.99 -0.91 19.84
N ASP A 463 12.17 -0.40 20.23
CA ASP A 463 12.32 0.90 20.91
C ASP A 463 11.80 2.08 20.06
N SER A 464 11.84 1.92 18.73
CA SER A 464 11.16 2.79 17.78
C SER A 464 9.82 2.18 17.36
N ASP A 465 8.78 2.98 17.50
CA ASP A 465 7.41 2.74 17.03
C ASP A 465 7.20 3.16 15.56
N GLN A 466 7.92 4.19 15.09
CA GLN A 466 7.78 4.78 13.75
C GLN A 466 8.43 3.97 12.61
N GLN A 467 8.21 2.66 12.62
CA GLN A 467 8.67 1.66 11.65
C GLN A 467 7.61 1.38 10.56
N ILE A 468 8.04 0.95 9.38
CA ILE A 468 7.16 0.42 8.33
C ILE A 468 7.66 -0.98 7.99
N SER A 469 6.78 -1.97 7.98
CA SER A 469 7.18 -3.37 7.81
C SER A 469 6.40 -4.07 6.70
N ILE A 470 7.06 -4.96 5.99
CA ILE A 470 6.42 -6.00 5.17
C ILE A 470 6.73 -7.39 5.74
N LEU A 471 5.70 -8.22 5.83
CA LEU A 471 5.74 -9.61 6.23
C LEU A 471 5.03 -10.45 5.16
N ILE A 472 5.62 -11.57 4.76
CA ILE A 472 4.92 -12.60 4.00
C ILE A 472 4.66 -13.79 4.93
N VAL A 473 3.40 -14.20 5.04
CA VAL A 473 2.96 -15.38 5.81
C VAL A 473 2.68 -16.50 4.80
N PRO A 474 3.49 -17.58 4.77
CA PRO A 474 3.24 -18.70 3.87
C PRO A 474 1.91 -19.41 4.16
N PRO A 475 1.30 -20.07 3.17
CA PRO A 475 0.08 -20.85 3.37
C PRO A 475 0.33 -22.01 4.33
N VAL A 476 -0.66 -22.33 5.16
CA VAL A 476 -0.63 -23.49 6.08
C VAL A 476 -1.27 -24.73 5.44
N GLU A 477 -2.21 -24.53 4.52
CA GLU A 477 -2.92 -25.59 3.82
C GLU A 477 -2.49 -25.68 2.35
N PRO A 478 -2.25 -26.88 1.79
CA PRO A 478 -1.90 -27.04 0.38
C PRO A 478 -2.98 -26.47 -0.55
N GLY A 479 -2.59 -25.56 -1.44
CA GLY A 479 -3.50 -24.88 -2.37
C GLY A 479 -3.95 -23.49 -1.92
N ALA A 480 -3.76 -23.10 -0.66
CA ALA A 480 -3.97 -21.73 -0.21
C ALA A 480 -2.85 -20.80 -0.69
N CYS A 481 -3.15 -19.50 -0.83
CA CYS A 481 -2.18 -18.48 -1.22
C CYS A 481 -1.34 -17.98 -0.03
N ALA A 482 -0.14 -17.47 -0.31
CA ALA A 482 0.65 -16.74 0.68
C ALA A 482 0.02 -15.36 0.95
N VAL A 483 -0.04 -14.97 2.22
CA VAL A 483 -0.65 -13.70 2.65
C VAL A 483 0.44 -12.65 2.86
N ARG A 484 0.38 -11.58 2.06
CA ARG A 484 1.17 -10.36 2.28
C ARG A 484 0.53 -9.54 3.40
N VAL A 485 1.35 -9.09 4.34
CA VAL A 485 0.97 -8.19 5.43
C VAL A 485 1.86 -6.95 5.38
N THR A 486 1.27 -5.76 5.31
CA THR A 486 1.98 -4.48 5.30
C THR A 486 1.54 -3.65 6.49
N GLU A 487 2.50 -3.26 7.33
CA GLU A 487 2.32 -2.48 8.55
C GLU A 487 2.78 -1.04 8.35
N LEU A 488 1.88 -0.09 8.59
CA LEU A 488 2.12 1.35 8.47
C LEU A 488 2.00 2.01 9.87
N CYS A 489 3.03 2.73 10.29
CA CYS A 489 2.98 3.58 11.49
C CYS A 489 2.44 4.98 11.17
N SER A 490 2.00 5.72 12.20
CA SER A 490 1.39 7.06 12.06
C SER A 490 2.21 8.08 11.26
N SER A 491 3.55 7.99 11.23
CA SER A 491 4.40 8.87 10.40
C SER A 491 4.41 8.56 8.89
N THR A 492 3.61 7.60 8.43
CA THR A 492 3.18 7.51 7.02
C THR A 492 2.04 8.48 6.68
N MET A 493 1.42 9.08 7.70
CA MET A 493 0.19 9.88 7.59
C MET A 493 -1.05 9.08 7.13
N THR A 494 -1.07 7.75 7.29
CA THR A 494 -2.24 6.90 6.99
C THR A 494 -3.05 6.49 8.24
N CYS A 495 -2.61 6.83 9.45
CA CYS A 495 -3.32 6.58 10.71
C CYS A 495 -2.98 7.57 11.82
N MET A 496 -3.83 7.62 12.85
CA MET A 496 -3.63 8.43 14.07
C MET A 496 -2.42 7.96 14.90
N LYS A 497 -1.95 8.82 15.81
CA LYS A 497 -0.88 8.46 16.78
C LYS A 497 -1.28 7.26 17.64
N ASP A 498 -0.27 6.56 18.14
CA ASP A 498 -0.41 5.37 18.99
C ASP A 498 -1.21 4.21 18.34
N THR A 499 -1.43 4.28 17.02
CA THR A 499 -1.97 3.18 16.22
C THR A 499 -1.04 2.77 15.08
N CYS A 500 -1.25 1.56 14.55
CA CYS A 500 -0.74 1.13 13.25
C CYS A 500 -1.91 0.76 12.34
N LEU A 501 -1.79 1.09 11.04
CA LEU A 501 -2.69 0.60 10.00
C LEU A 501 -2.03 -0.62 9.36
N VAL A 502 -2.67 -1.78 9.45
CA VAL A 502 -2.15 -3.03 8.89
C VAL A 502 -3.06 -3.52 7.78
N HIS A 503 -2.49 -3.72 6.60
CA HIS A 503 -3.18 -4.26 5.44
C HIS A 503 -2.78 -5.71 5.18
N LEU A 504 -3.73 -6.56 4.84
CA LEU A 504 -3.48 -7.94 4.40
C LEU A 504 -3.98 -8.13 2.96
N THR A 505 -3.24 -8.89 2.16
CA THR A 505 -3.56 -9.17 0.74
C THR A 505 -3.12 -10.57 0.35
N CYS A 506 -3.98 -11.31 -0.34
CA CYS A 506 -3.61 -12.45 -1.18
C CYS A 506 -4.53 -12.54 -2.41
N SER A 507 -4.16 -13.35 -3.40
CA SER A 507 -5.14 -13.85 -4.37
C SER A 507 -6.23 -14.60 -3.61
N SER A 508 -7.49 -14.40 -3.99
CA SER A 508 -8.64 -14.98 -3.31
C SER A 508 -8.79 -16.45 -3.65
N SER A 509 -9.06 -17.27 -2.63
CA SER A 509 -9.60 -18.62 -2.79
C SER A 509 -11.08 -18.68 -2.41
N LYS A 510 -11.52 -17.78 -1.51
CA LYS A 510 -12.89 -17.66 -1.04
C LYS A 510 -13.24 -16.21 -0.66
N THR A 511 -14.18 -16.02 0.26
CA THR A 511 -14.39 -14.72 0.91
C THR A 511 -13.10 -14.21 1.55
N ALA A 512 -12.86 -12.91 1.51
CA ALA A 512 -11.62 -12.33 2.04
C ALA A 512 -11.42 -12.59 3.54
N ARG A 513 -12.50 -12.79 4.29
CA ARG A 513 -12.43 -13.21 5.68
C ARG A 513 -11.93 -14.65 5.84
N GLU A 514 -12.49 -15.62 5.10
CA GLU A 514 -12.04 -17.02 5.18
C GLU A 514 -10.56 -17.17 4.84
N ASP A 515 -10.08 -16.43 3.83
CA ASP A 515 -8.68 -16.46 3.41
C ASP A 515 -7.73 -15.83 4.46
N LEU A 516 -8.16 -14.74 5.12
CA LEU A 516 -7.27 -13.88 5.93
C LEU A 516 -7.44 -13.99 7.45
N GLU A 517 -8.62 -14.33 7.99
CA GLU A 517 -8.90 -14.36 9.44
C GLU A 517 -7.96 -15.34 10.18
N SER A 518 -7.53 -16.41 9.50
CA SER A 518 -6.55 -17.36 10.06
C SER A 518 -5.16 -16.75 10.27
N VAL A 519 -4.80 -15.70 9.53
CA VAL A 519 -3.54 -14.95 9.69
C VAL A 519 -3.73 -13.84 10.73
N VAL A 520 -4.87 -13.16 10.71
CA VAL A 520 -5.21 -12.14 11.72
C VAL A 520 -5.17 -12.73 13.13
N LYS A 521 -5.77 -13.90 13.36
CA LYS A 521 -5.74 -14.60 14.68
C LYS A 521 -4.35 -15.12 15.07
N LYS A 522 -3.43 -15.33 14.12
CA LYS A 522 -2.03 -15.69 14.43
C LYS A 522 -1.25 -14.47 14.92
N LEU A 523 -1.43 -13.31 14.27
CA LEU A 523 -0.64 -12.10 14.52
C LEU A 523 -1.22 -11.18 15.60
N PHE A 524 -2.54 -11.17 15.81
CA PHE A 524 -3.25 -10.21 16.66
C PHE A 524 -4.18 -10.89 17.69
N THR A 525 -4.60 -10.13 18.70
CA THR A 525 -5.65 -10.52 19.66
C THR A 525 -6.80 -9.50 19.59
N PRO A 526 -8.08 -9.91 19.48
CA PRO A 526 -9.22 -9.00 19.58
C PRO A 526 -9.22 -8.22 20.90
N TYR A 527 -9.42 -6.90 20.84
CA TYR A 527 -9.31 -6.03 22.02
C TYR A 527 -10.20 -6.46 23.20
N ALA A 528 -11.43 -6.90 22.90
CA ALA A 528 -12.43 -7.34 23.88
C ALA A 528 -12.07 -8.63 24.66
N GLU A 529 -11.12 -9.45 24.18
CA GLU A 529 -10.74 -10.71 24.86
C GLU A 529 -9.75 -10.49 26.03
N THR A 530 -9.34 -9.24 26.30
CA THR A 530 -8.16 -8.94 27.13
C THR A 530 -8.40 -8.77 28.64
N GLU A 531 -9.52 -9.28 29.18
CA GLU A 531 -9.77 -9.31 30.64
C GLU A 531 -9.21 -10.55 31.36
N ILE A 532 -8.64 -11.53 30.63
CA ILE A 532 -8.11 -12.78 31.21
C ILE A 532 -6.59 -12.91 30.99
N ASP A 533 -5.85 -12.38 31.96
CA ASP A 533 -4.65 -12.94 32.59
C ASP A 533 -3.34 -13.22 31.77
N LYS A 534 -2.22 -12.76 32.37
CA LYS A 534 -0.79 -13.15 32.18
C LYS A 534 0.09 -12.50 31.09
N GLU A 535 1.36 -12.39 31.47
CA GLU A 535 2.46 -11.67 30.82
C GLU A 535 3.23 -12.50 29.77
N GLU A 536 2.52 -13.27 28.93
CA GLU A 536 3.16 -13.72 27.68
C GLU A 536 3.32 -12.53 26.71
N LEU A 537 4.24 -12.65 25.75
CA LEU A 537 4.60 -11.59 24.80
C LEU A 537 3.39 -11.17 23.95
N ALA A 538 2.63 -10.19 24.47
CA ALA A 538 1.30 -9.87 23.98
C ALA A 538 1.31 -9.39 22.53
N LYS A 539 0.60 -10.14 21.68
CA LYS A 539 0.22 -9.73 20.32
C LYS A 539 -0.41 -8.32 20.35
N PRO A 540 -0.27 -7.50 19.29
CA PRO A 540 -0.99 -6.23 19.21
C PRO A 540 -2.49 -6.46 19.29
N ARG A 541 -3.20 -5.53 19.94
CA ARG A 541 -4.65 -5.60 20.06
C ARG A 541 -5.27 -5.07 18.78
N LEU A 542 -6.20 -5.84 18.24
CA LEU A 542 -7.00 -5.46 17.09
C LEU A 542 -8.16 -4.57 17.57
N LEU A 543 -8.19 -3.31 17.14
CA LEU A 543 -9.19 -2.31 17.53
C LEU A 543 -10.38 -2.31 16.56
N TRP A 544 -10.10 -2.41 15.26
CA TRP A 544 -11.09 -2.42 14.18
C TRP A 544 -10.56 -3.23 13.00
N ALA A 545 -11.44 -3.90 12.28
CA ALA A 545 -11.12 -4.66 11.08
C ALA A 545 -12.20 -4.53 9.99
N LEU A 546 -11.76 -4.52 8.74
CA LEU A 546 -12.57 -4.64 7.53
C LEU A 546 -11.98 -5.76 6.66
N TYR A 547 -12.82 -6.62 6.11
CA TYR A 547 -12.49 -7.59 5.07
C TYR A 547 -13.36 -7.34 3.83
N PHE A 548 -12.80 -7.49 2.63
CA PHE A 548 -13.55 -7.43 1.37
C PHE A 548 -12.79 -8.13 0.24
N ASN A 549 -13.52 -8.68 -0.73
CA ASN A 549 -12.95 -9.10 -2.01
C ASN A 549 -12.98 -7.92 -2.98
N MET A 550 -11.91 -7.77 -3.78
CA MET A 550 -11.82 -6.83 -4.89
C MET A 550 -11.59 -7.60 -6.20
N ARG A 551 -12.31 -7.26 -7.26
CA ARG A 551 -12.11 -7.81 -8.61
C ARG A 551 -10.69 -7.55 -9.12
N ASP A 552 -9.99 -8.61 -9.51
CA ASP A 552 -8.75 -8.51 -10.28
C ASP A 552 -9.09 -8.73 -11.76
N SER A 553 -8.93 -7.69 -12.57
CA SER A 553 -9.09 -7.75 -14.04
C SER A 553 -7.76 -7.72 -14.78
N SER A 554 -6.61 -7.77 -14.09
CA SER A 554 -5.27 -7.59 -14.69
C SER A 554 -4.92 -8.64 -15.75
N GLY A 555 -5.40 -9.88 -15.59
CA GLY A 555 -5.22 -10.98 -16.53
C GLY A 555 -6.15 -10.98 -17.75
N VAL A 556 -7.12 -10.06 -17.83
CA VAL A 556 -8.19 -10.12 -18.85
C VAL A 556 -7.68 -9.66 -20.23
N SER A 557 -7.92 -10.49 -21.25
CA SER A 557 -7.58 -10.16 -22.64
C SER A 557 -8.56 -9.15 -23.26
N ARG A 558 -8.10 -8.25 -24.14
CA ARG A 558 -8.98 -7.33 -24.89
C ARG A 558 -10.02 -8.08 -25.75
N SER A 559 -9.73 -9.33 -26.15
CA SER A 559 -10.63 -10.26 -26.86
C SER A 559 -11.70 -10.91 -25.98
N SER A 560 -11.65 -10.79 -24.65
CA SER A 560 -12.67 -11.29 -23.73
C SER A 560 -13.90 -10.38 -23.63
N TYR A 561 -13.77 -9.11 -24.06
CA TYR A 561 -14.86 -8.13 -24.04
C TYR A 561 -15.65 -8.12 -25.36
N ASN A 562 -16.97 -8.23 -25.25
CA ASN A 562 -17.90 -8.26 -26.38
C ASN A 562 -18.17 -6.87 -26.94
N GLY A 563 -18.36 -6.77 -28.26
CA GLY A 563 -18.91 -5.58 -28.94
C GLY A 563 -18.04 -4.31 -28.96
N LEU A 564 -16.97 -4.22 -28.16
CA LEU A 564 -16.16 -3.00 -28.05
C LEU A 564 -15.41 -2.65 -29.35
N PRO A 565 -15.57 -1.41 -29.88
CA PRO A 565 -14.84 -0.92 -31.05
C PRO A 565 -13.31 -0.93 -30.94
N SER A 566 -12.64 -0.91 -32.10
CA SER A 566 -11.17 -0.91 -32.20
C SER A 566 -10.47 0.34 -31.65
N ASN A 567 -11.21 1.42 -31.37
CA ASN A 567 -10.71 2.62 -30.70
C ASN A 567 -11.25 2.80 -29.27
N VAL A 568 -11.80 1.73 -28.69
CA VAL A 568 -12.13 1.63 -27.26
C VAL A 568 -11.13 0.68 -26.61
N TYR A 569 -10.29 1.26 -25.76
CA TYR A 569 -9.23 0.62 -25.00
C TYR A 569 -9.68 0.40 -23.57
N VAL A 570 -9.30 -0.73 -22.99
CA VAL A 570 -9.72 -1.12 -21.63
C VAL A 570 -8.53 -1.03 -20.68
N CYS A 571 -8.68 -0.26 -19.61
CA CYS A 571 -7.78 -0.30 -18.45
C CYS A 571 -8.33 -1.28 -17.41
N THR A 572 -7.43 -1.92 -16.66
CA THR A 572 -7.81 -2.90 -15.63
C THR A 572 -7.70 -2.30 -14.25
N GLY A 573 -8.44 -2.87 -13.30
CA GLY A 573 -8.31 -2.55 -11.88
C GLY A 573 -6.95 -2.96 -11.29
N PRO A 574 -6.80 -2.82 -9.96
CA PRO A 574 -5.61 -3.25 -9.24
C PRO A 574 -5.33 -4.74 -9.39
N ASP A 575 -4.04 -5.11 -9.48
CA ASP A 575 -3.57 -6.50 -9.45
C ASP A 575 -3.13 -6.93 -8.03
N CYS A 576 -3.18 -8.23 -7.73
CA CYS A 576 -2.75 -8.77 -6.44
C CYS A 576 -1.24 -8.61 -6.11
N GLY A 577 -0.40 -8.27 -7.08
CA GLY A 577 1.05 -8.16 -6.97
C GLY A 577 1.54 -7.09 -5.99
N LEU A 578 2.83 -7.16 -5.63
CA LEU A 578 3.43 -6.26 -4.62
C LEU A 578 3.70 -4.85 -5.15
N GLY A 579 4.25 -4.74 -6.37
CA GLY A 579 4.59 -3.47 -7.01
C GLY A 579 3.48 -2.98 -7.93
N ASN A 580 3.82 -2.07 -8.85
CA ASN A 580 2.87 -1.39 -9.75
C ASN A 580 3.20 -1.64 -11.23
N GLU A 581 3.96 -2.69 -11.52
CA GLU A 581 4.57 -2.92 -12.82
C GLU A 581 3.53 -3.23 -13.91
N HIS A 582 2.43 -3.90 -13.55
CA HIS A 582 1.30 -4.14 -14.45
C HIS A 582 0.64 -2.83 -14.90
N ALA A 583 0.27 -1.95 -13.95
CA ALA A 583 -0.41 -0.70 -14.24
C ALA A 583 0.41 0.22 -15.17
N VAL A 584 1.72 0.36 -14.90
CA VAL A 584 2.62 1.17 -15.75
C VAL A 584 2.79 0.54 -17.13
N LYS A 585 3.01 -0.78 -17.20
CA LYS A 585 3.21 -1.49 -18.47
C LYS A 585 1.96 -1.48 -19.34
N GLN A 586 0.77 -1.58 -18.74
CA GLN A 586 -0.50 -1.45 -19.47
C GLN A 586 -0.64 -0.04 -20.04
N ALA A 587 -0.44 1.00 -19.23
CA ALA A 587 -0.52 2.39 -19.69
C ALA A 587 0.50 2.70 -20.80
N GLU A 588 1.75 2.22 -20.70
CA GLU A 588 2.75 2.37 -21.77
C GLU A 588 2.35 1.63 -23.05
N THR A 589 1.87 0.38 -22.92
CA THR A 589 1.45 -0.44 -24.08
C THR A 589 0.29 0.21 -24.81
N LEU A 590 -0.76 0.65 -24.09
CA LEU A 590 -1.91 1.33 -24.67
C LEU A 590 -1.51 2.69 -25.27
N PHE A 591 -0.65 3.47 -24.61
CA PHE A 591 -0.13 4.71 -25.17
C PHE A 591 0.60 4.47 -26.50
N LYS A 592 1.42 3.42 -26.58
CA LYS A 592 2.16 3.05 -27.80
C LYS A 592 1.30 2.43 -28.89
N GLU A 593 0.15 1.86 -28.56
CA GLU A 593 -0.85 1.42 -29.55
C GLU A 593 -1.61 2.62 -30.15
N ILE A 594 -1.99 3.59 -29.32
CA ILE A 594 -2.72 4.80 -29.76
C ILE A 594 -1.78 5.78 -30.49
N PHE A 595 -0.56 5.97 -29.97
CA PHE A 595 0.41 6.97 -30.42
C PHE A 595 1.83 6.37 -30.59
N PRO A 596 2.08 5.55 -31.64
CA PRO A 596 3.35 4.82 -31.79
C PRO A 596 4.60 5.71 -31.87
N SER A 597 4.48 6.89 -32.49
CA SER A 597 5.56 7.87 -32.69
C SER A 597 5.95 8.64 -31.42
N GLU A 598 5.03 8.78 -30.46
CA GLU A 598 5.18 9.72 -29.36
C GLU A 598 6.02 9.14 -28.22
N GLU A 599 6.75 9.98 -27.48
CA GLU A 599 7.45 9.52 -26.29
C GLU A 599 6.47 9.33 -25.13
N PHE A 600 6.58 8.21 -24.40
CA PHE A 600 5.77 7.97 -23.21
C PHE A 600 6.31 8.79 -22.03
N CYS A 601 5.48 9.71 -21.51
CA CYS A 601 5.78 10.60 -20.38
C CYS A 601 7.19 11.24 -20.39
N PRO A 602 7.58 11.98 -21.44
CA PRO A 602 8.83 12.74 -21.46
C PRO A 602 8.86 13.81 -20.37
N PRO A 603 10.05 14.19 -19.85
CA PRO A 603 10.19 15.25 -18.86
C PRO A 603 9.47 16.54 -19.31
N PRO A 604 8.78 17.26 -18.41
CA PRO A 604 8.27 18.59 -18.71
C PRO A 604 9.45 19.54 -19.02
N PRO A 605 9.37 20.37 -20.07
CA PRO A 605 10.42 21.34 -20.35
C PRO A 605 10.47 22.37 -19.22
N ASN A 606 11.61 22.51 -18.55
CA ASN A 606 11.80 23.54 -17.53
C ASN A 606 12.14 24.87 -18.24
N PRO A 607 11.34 25.94 -18.09
CA PRO A 607 11.65 27.22 -18.72
C PRO A 607 12.94 27.86 -18.17
N GLU A 608 13.37 27.49 -16.97
CA GLU A 608 14.61 28.00 -16.36
C GLU A 608 15.88 27.37 -16.95
N ASP A 609 15.77 26.23 -17.65
CA ASP A 609 16.90 25.60 -18.37
C ASP A 609 17.22 26.32 -19.70
N VAL A 610 16.34 27.26 -20.13
CA VAL A 610 16.49 28.01 -21.39
C VAL A 610 17.30 29.28 -21.14
N PHE A 611 18.63 29.15 -21.23
CA PHE A 611 19.54 30.29 -21.20
C PHE A 611 19.33 31.19 -22.43
N PHE A 612 18.81 32.39 -22.19
CA PHE A 612 18.78 33.46 -23.20
C PHE A 612 20.15 34.15 -23.25
N ASP A 613 20.76 34.18 -24.44
CA ASP A 613 22.08 34.77 -24.63
C ASP A 613 21.99 36.30 -24.53
N GLY A 614 22.57 36.85 -23.46
CA GLY A 614 22.31 38.22 -23.00
C GLY A 614 23.10 39.31 -23.72
N ASP A 615 22.96 39.45 -25.05
CA ASP A 615 23.65 40.51 -25.82
C ASP A 615 23.00 41.90 -25.69
N ASP A 616 22.68 42.31 -24.46
CA ASP A 616 22.11 43.62 -24.13
C ASP A 616 23.20 44.53 -23.55
N LYS A 617 23.97 45.15 -24.46
CA LYS A 617 25.10 46.04 -24.15
C LYS A 617 24.64 47.33 -23.48
N GLN A 618 24.51 47.32 -22.15
CA GLN A 618 24.35 48.57 -21.39
C GLN A 618 25.60 49.46 -21.56
N PRO A 619 25.44 50.75 -21.91
CA PRO A 619 26.56 51.67 -22.04
C PRO A 619 27.05 52.11 -20.65
N GLU A 620 28.31 51.82 -20.33
CA GLU A 620 28.93 52.25 -19.06
C GLU A 620 28.99 53.79 -18.95
N PRO A 621 28.57 54.38 -17.83
CA PRO A 621 28.90 55.76 -17.49
C PRO A 621 30.35 55.86 -16.97
N PRO A 622 31.11 56.92 -17.31
CA PRO A 622 32.55 56.93 -17.10
C PRO A 622 32.99 57.17 -15.65
N GLY A 623 33.35 56.07 -14.96
CA GLY A 623 34.48 55.99 -14.03
C GLY A 623 34.27 56.38 -12.56
N ALA A 624 34.53 55.42 -11.67
CA ALA A 624 35.39 55.62 -10.49
C ALA A 624 35.85 54.29 -9.84
N ASN A 625 37.15 54.19 -9.58
CA ASN A 625 37.80 53.38 -8.54
C ASN A 625 37.50 51.87 -8.43
N THR A 626 38.31 51.10 -9.14
CA THR A 626 38.73 49.74 -8.81
C THR A 626 39.02 49.52 -7.32
N ILE A 627 38.46 48.45 -6.73
CA ILE A 627 39.02 47.78 -5.55
C ILE A 627 39.16 46.29 -5.87
N ILE A 628 40.40 45.80 -5.89
CA ILE A 628 40.72 44.38 -6.05
C ILE A 628 40.84 43.75 -4.66
N ILE A 629 40.14 42.64 -4.43
CA ILE A 629 40.51 41.64 -3.42
C ILE A 629 40.63 40.31 -4.17
N ALA A 630 41.74 39.62 -3.98
CA ALA A 630 42.17 38.55 -4.87
C ALA A 630 41.49 37.21 -4.59
N GLN A 631 41.21 36.44 -5.66
CA GLN A 631 41.23 34.99 -5.57
C GLN A 631 42.69 34.53 -5.35
N LEU A 632 42.88 33.51 -4.53
CA LEU A 632 44.20 32.94 -4.25
C LEU A 632 44.39 31.68 -5.10
N GLU A 633 45.10 31.79 -6.23
CA GLU A 633 45.65 30.64 -6.93
C GLU A 633 47.14 30.49 -6.64
N SER A 634 47.58 29.25 -6.42
CA SER A 634 48.98 28.87 -6.63
C SER A 634 49.07 27.45 -7.18
N SER A 635 49.52 27.40 -8.43
CA SER A 635 50.14 26.30 -9.16
C SER A 635 51.30 25.61 -8.37
N GLU A 636 51.99 24.57 -8.84
CA GLU A 636 52.15 24.01 -10.19
C GLU A 636 52.68 22.56 -10.14
N GLY A 637 52.76 21.85 -11.28
CA GLY A 637 53.32 20.48 -11.30
C GLY A 637 53.45 19.81 -12.68
N SER A 638 53.87 20.52 -13.72
CA SER A 638 53.88 20.03 -15.12
C SER A 638 55.23 19.44 -15.58
N LYS A 639 55.17 18.42 -16.47
CA LYS A 639 56.12 18.03 -17.57
C LYS A 639 55.75 16.62 -18.10
N ASN A 640 55.98 16.23 -19.37
CA ASN A 640 56.76 16.81 -20.48
C ASN A 640 55.97 16.77 -21.82
N LEU A 641 56.51 17.46 -22.83
CA LEU A 641 56.08 17.42 -24.24
C LEU A 641 56.58 16.14 -24.94
N GLU A 642 55.92 15.72 -26.03
CA GLU A 642 56.54 15.81 -27.37
C GLU A 642 55.49 15.78 -28.50
N SER A 643 55.86 16.23 -29.70
CA SER A 643 54.94 16.60 -30.78
C SER A 643 55.28 15.93 -32.12
N SER A 644 54.27 15.58 -32.92
CA SER A 644 54.44 15.35 -34.36
C SER A 644 53.12 15.53 -35.12
N GLU A 645 53.08 16.51 -36.02
CA GLU A 645 52.05 16.62 -37.06
C GLU A 645 52.29 15.57 -38.17
N LYS A 646 51.23 15.10 -38.85
CA LYS A 646 51.16 15.12 -40.34
C LYS A 646 49.84 14.58 -40.93
N HIS A 647 49.36 15.36 -41.90
CA HIS A 647 48.56 15.03 -43.09
C HIS A 647 47.22 14.26 -43.04
N LEU A 648 46.27 14.94 -43.68
CA LEU A 648 45.04 14.52 -44.37
C LEU A 648 45.03 13.14 -45.08
N GLN A 649 43.79 12.71 -45.37
CA GLN A 649 43.33 11.68 -46.33
C GLN A 649 43.52 10.22 -45.89
N ASN A 650 42.48 9.37 -45.88
CA ASN A 650 41.06 9.54 -46.27
C ASN A 650 40.11 9.17 -45.12
#